data_AF-A0A507ARH3-F1
#
_entry.id   AF-A0A507ARH3-F1
#
_cell.length_a   1.000
_cell.length_b   1.000
_cell.length_c   1.000
_cell.angle_alpha   90.00
_cell.angle_beta   90.00
_cell.angle_gamma   90.00
#
_symmetry.space_group_name_H-M   'P 1'
#
loop_
_entity.id
_entity.type
_entity.pdbx_description
1 polymer ?
#
loop_
_entity_poly.entity_id
_entity_poly.type
_entity_poly.pdbx_seq_one_letter_code
_entity_poly.pdbx_strand_id
1 'polypeptide(L)'
;MELQLWALLGLAGLLLQLVLQLIKSFVSPLRSIPGPFLARFTDGWYLWKVRQGSFERVNLELHERYGRVVRYGPNRYSIKDPEAVKTIYGLSSGFPKSPWYTTWSSPGQWSLFNDQAIQRHSQSRRLYQATYSMSTLVQYEPFVDECSDLFTQRLSEIAVSNMPVDVRHWFQCYAFDVIGMITYGKRLGFLDQGQDIGGVICALEDHLSYATLTGIYPALHRYLFPLKNWWAGSKGAGRAYVMSFTKERMRESQGTAKPVIEDDGISVQDFLSKFLAKHSADPDVFTSHHVLAGCVSNMVAGSDTTAISLSAVLYYLLKDPVSLQRLREEIDRFASEGLLSESPTFKETQQMPYLQAVFKEALRLHPATGLVMERVVPKGGATLSGQFFPGDTIVGVNTWVAHRDKDVFGQDCDIFRPERWLENQDPDRLSLMIRSWMPEQEERMHKHRGERDPQPATCVPELEKELEMRDTGAPLLTPSRSPGSSIGTQNQASLIEGAVVSAERPVNRNTGAARSKHSWGFYPCNSQLPQKQWFGPSSLFYFIHRMSSHLGTFIENPPAENTIHFRPPEGESLTEGGPRQPSLQPDHPLDPHSAASSTYYLTAMQEEYFLSYFWQSWHCAYQVVDETSFRNLYRSLWTNGKSRKPSALVDIILALCIHLDTLSPPSPATDSQPPSGTDFSNTNLYSSTMSSASRISNNQHPSDTDLRGSIITGRWHYQRCQTLLISELENPTISTLQCQLLSVVYLCCSSFQNMAYSLSAQAIRTAQILGFHLEPPPNLPESERELRKRIWWTLCINELKTCLKLGRPLSEALNASECSLPSDDHHVAIQSGSAALVAGNATWLSYTVQHTKLVLAIHDVYTDFYDECARLIALHGLSSIYDNQQVLEACAQRFKSRLDILEDWTRHVPDGLKAQRVGGGQPFSTDGTALALQGVFAPLWLQRQRLFLELTYHNLCIVLYRALISFSHNTSPIVEECATQGVNHAITLTVLTHQAVSETELLKGWQEAFQWQWNAAIIMVGYLLAHPLSPASAVARSTLSKAIEVFEVFGKQFAVGTRAADVVQCLLRRIEYVLQNGQSGLAGPLGQTLPLDSSNSELASMANGFAAAGMDSMVGQSELGNPYGLQDVLTGTMDLAFSVDSVDRFEVLDPSSFNFSEFWMFPTE
;
A
#
# COMPACT_ATOMS: atom_id res chain seq x y z
N MET A 1 9.71 -55.95 48.11
CA MET A 1 10.94 -55.15 48.25
C MET A 1 11.12 -54.18 47.08
N GLU A 2 11.29 -54.62 45.83
CA GLU A 2 11.51 -53.69 44.69
C GLU A 2 10.41 -52.64 44.49
N LEU A 3 9.12 -53.04 44.54
CA LEU A 3 8.01 -52.06 44.44
C LEU A 3 8.07 -50.98 45.53
N GLN A 4 8.55 -51.32 46.74
CA GLN A 4 8.70 -50.38 47.83
C GLN A 4 9.90 -49.45 47.61
N LEU A 5 10.98 -49.95 47.01
CA LEU A 5 12.14 -49.13 46.63
C LEU A 5 11.75 -48.12 45.54
N TRP A 6 11.03 -48.55 44.51
CA TRP A 6 10.51 -47.65 43.46
C TRP A 6 9.52 -46.62 44.02
N ALA A 7 8.63 -47.02 44.93
CA ALA A 7 7.72 -46.09 45.60
C ALA A 7 8.46 -45.05 46.47
N LEU A 8 9.51 -45.47 47.21
CA LEU A 8 10.35 -44.58 48.01
C LEU A 8 11.17 -43.62 47.13
N LEU A 9 11.74 -44.09 46.02
CA LEU A 9 12.45 -43.26 45.04
C LEU A 9 11.50 -42.25 44.38
N GLY A 10 10.28 -42.66 44.03
CA GLY A 10 9.24 -41.77 43.51
C GLY A 10 8.82 -40.70 44.53
N LEU A 11 8.61 -41.10 45.79
CA LEU A 11 8.28 -40.18 46.88
C LEU A 11 9.43 -39.18 47.15
N ALA A 12 10.67 -39.65 47.16
CA ALA A 12 11.86 -38.82 47.31
C ALA A 12 12.04 -37.84 46.14
N GLY A 13 11.77 -38.28 44.91
CA GLY A 13 11.76 -37.42 43.72
C GLY A 13 10.69 -36.32 43.79
N LEU A 14 9.47 -36.67 44.21
CA LEU A 14 8.38 -35.72 44.43
C LEU A 14 8.70 -34.71 45.55
N LEU A 15 9.27 -35.17 46.67
CA LEU A 15 9.74 -34.31 47.76
C LEU A 15 10.85 -33.36 47.30
N LEU A 16 11.84 -33.86 46.57
CA LEU A 16 12.92 -33.04 45.99
C LEU A 16 12.35 -31.99 45.02
N GLN A 17 11.42 -32.38 44.15
CA GLN A 17 10.77 -31.45 43.21
C GLN A 17 9.95 -30.38 43.95
N LEU A 18 9.24 -30.75 45.02
CA LEU A 18 8.48 -29.82 45.86
C LEU A 18 9.40 -28.85 46.59
N VAL A 19 10.53 -29.32 47.15
CA VAL A 19 11.57 -28.48 47.77
C VAL A 19 12.20 -27.53 46.75
N LEU A 20 12.52 -28.00 45.54
CA LEU A 20 13.04 -27.16 44.47
C LEU A 20 12.03 -26.08 44.03
N GLN A 21 10.74 -26.38 43.99
CA GLN A 21 9.70 -25.39 43.69
C GLN A 21 9.53 -24.38 44.83
N LEU A 22 9.62 -24.80 46.10
CA LEU A 22 9.65 -23.88 47.25
C LEU A 22 10.85 -22.93 47.15
N ILE A 23 12.05 -23.45 46.93
CA ILE A 23 13.28 -22.64 46.78
C ILE A 23 13.12 -21.64 45.62
N LYS A 24 12.67 -22.08 44.44
CA LYS A 24 12.38 -21.19 43.30
C LYS A 24 11.38 -20.10 43.68
N SER A 25 10.33 -20.43 44.45
CA SER A 25 9.31 -19.47 44.87
C SER A 25 9.80 -18.44 45.91
N PHE A 26 10.82 -18.76 46.72
CA PHE A 26 11.44 -17.81 47.67
C PHE A 26 12.55 -16.96 47.04
N VAL A 27 13.31 -17.52 46.07
CA VAL A 27 14.43 -16.88 45.38
C VAL A 27 13.98 -16.08 44.15
N SER A 28 12.80 -16.36 43.58
CA SER A 28 12.29 -15.66 42.38
C SER A 28 12.26 -14.13 42.54
N PRO A 29 12.72 -13.36 41.54
CA PRO A 29 12.62 -11.89 41.55
C PRO A 29 11.16 -11.43 41.57
N LEU A 30 10.22 -12.26 41.12
CA LEU A 30 8.78 -11.97 41.09
C LEU A 30 8.06 -12.27 42.42
N ARG A 31 8.79 -12.63 43.49
CA ARG A 31 8.20 -13.01 44.79
C ARG A 31 7.27 -11.96 45.41
N SER A 32 7.41 -10.69 45.02
CA SER A 32 6.58 -9.55 45.44
C SER A 32 5.20 -9.51 44.78
N ILE A 33 5.00 -10.15 43.63
CA ILE A 33 3.71 -10.12 42.92
C ILE A 33 2.63 -10.80 43.77
N PRO A 34 1.50 -10.12 44.06
CA PRO A 34 0.40 -10.67 44.85
C PRO A 34 -0.39 -11.74 44.09
N GLY A 35 -1.20 -12.51 44.82
CA GLY A 35 -2.06 -13.55 44.29
C GLY A 35 -2.42 -14.61 45.35
N PRO A 36 -3.21 -15.64 44.98
CA PRO A 36 -3.58 -16.72 45.90
C PRO A 36 -2.35 -17.47 46.44
N PHE A 37 -2.37 -17.77 47.74
CA PHE A 37 -1.24 -18.42 48.41
C PHE A 37 -0.83 -19.75 47.75
N LEU A 38 -1.79 -20.58 47.34
CA LEU A 38 -1.51 -21.87 46.68
C LEU A 38 -0.95 -21.70 45.26
N ALA A 39 -1.40 -20.67 44.53
CA ALA A 39 -0.91 -20.34 43.18
C ALA A 39 0.58 -19.97 43.16
N ARG A 40 1.16 -19.61 44.30
CA ARG A 40 2.60 -19.35 44.45
C ARG A 40 3.48 -20.61 44.41
N PHE A 41 2.89 -21.80 44.64
CA PHE A 41 3.64 -23.06 44.76
C PHE A 41 3.21 -24.14 43.77
N THR A 42 1.98 -24.11 43.27
CA THR A 42 1.47 -25.10 42.32
C THR A 42 0.46 -24.53 41.33
N ASP A 43 0.51 -24.97 40.07
CA ASP A 43 -0.56 -24.77 39.08
C ASP A 43 -1.83 -25.56 39.43
N GLY A 44 -1.81 -26.42 40.46
CA GLY A 44 -2.98 -27.16 40.95
C GLY A 44 -4.11 -26.27 41.44
N TRP A 45 -3.81 -25.06 41.94
CA TRP A 45 -4.83 -24.06 42.26
C TRP A 45 -5.53 -23.56 40.99
N TYR A 46 -4.76 -23.29 39.93
CA TYR A 46 -5.30 -22.85 38.64
C TYR A 46 -6.13 -23.96 37.99
N LEU A 47 -5.63 -25.20 37.96
CA LEU A 47 -6.38 -26.37 37.48
C LEU A 47 -7.71 -26.56 38.22
N TRP A 48 -7.72 -26.43 39.55
CA TRP A 48 -8.95 -26.50 40.34
C TRP A 48 -9.95 -25.41 39.95
N LYS A 49 -9.49 -24.17 39.76
CA LYS A 49 -10.36 -23.04 39.36
C LYS A 49 -10.85 -23.11 37.91
N VAL A 50 -10.02 -23.53 36.97
CA VAL A 50 -10.45 -23.75 35.58
C VAL A 50 -11.44 -24.90 35.49
N ARG A 51 -11.27 -25.96 36.27
CA ARG A 51 -12.24 -27.07 36.37
C ARG A 51 -13.59 -26.66 36.98
N GLN A 52 -13.70 -25.49 37.63
CA GLN A 52 -14.98 -24.91 38.07
C GLN A 52 -15.72 -24.14 36.96
N GLY A 53 -15.15 -24.01 35.76
CA GLY A 53 -15.82 -23.43 34.58
C GLY A 53 -16.16 -21.93 34.69
N SER A 54 -15.50 -21.21 35.60
CA SER A 54 -15.78 -19.79 35.91
C SER A 54 -14.51 -18.98 36.20
N PHE A 55 -13.43 -19.27 35.47
CA PHE A 55 -12.13 -18.65 35.73
C PHE A 55 -12.08 -17.17 35.32
N GLU A 56 -12.87 -16.75 34.35
CA GLU A 56 -13.07 -15.35 33.96
C GLU A 56 -13.52 -14.49 35.16
N ARG A 57 -14.52 -14.96 35.92
CA ARG A 57 -14.99 -14.32 37.14
C ARG A 57 -13.97 -14.39 38.27
N VAL A 58 -13.32 -15.53 38.45
CA VAL A 58 -12.23 -15.65 39.45
C VAL A 58 -11.09 -14.68 39.13
N ASN A 59 -10.72 -14.48 37.86
CA ASN A 59 -9.64 -13.57 37.50
C ASN A 59 -10.05 -12.10 37.69
N LEU A 60 -11.32 -11.74 37.45
CA LEU A 60 -11.89 -10.44 37.82
C LEU A 60 -11.72 -10.17 39.33
N GLU A 61 -12.24 -11.05 40.18
CA GLU A 61 -12.12 -10.96 41.65
C GLU A 61 -10.65 -10.83 42.12
N LEU A 62 -9.73 -11.52 41.43
CA LEU A 62 -8.31 -11.42 41.70
C LEU A 62 -7.73 -10.03 41.39
N HIS A 63 -8.10 -9.43 40.26
CA HIS A 63 -7.64 -8.08 39.91
C HIS A 63 -8.27 -6.99 40.78
N GLU A 64 -9.53 -7.14 41.18
CA GLU A 64 -10.16 -6.26 42.16
C GLU A 64 -9.44 -6.31 43.52
N ARG A 65 -9.01 -7.50 43.96
CA ARG A 65 -8.36 -7.68 45.27
C ARG A 65 -6.88 -7.33 45.28
N TYR A 66 -6.16 -7.60 44.20
CA TYR A 66 -4.68 -7.56 44.18
C TYR A 66 -4.11 -6.52 43.20
N GLY A 67 -4.94 -5.85 42.39
CA GLY A 67 -4.54 -4.77 41.49
C GLY A 67 -4.17 -5.20 40.07
N ARG A 68 -3.37 -4.38 39.39
CA ARG A 68 -3.11 -4.51 37.93
C ARG A 68 -2.34 -5.77 37.53
N VAL A 69 -1.52 -6.35 38.41
CA VAL A 69 -0.70 -7.54 38.11
C VAL A 69 -0.94 -8.61 39.18
N VAL A 70 -1.37 -9.81 38.77
CA VAL A 70 -1.74 -10.86 39.72
C VAL A 70 -1.20 -12.23 39.30
N ARG A 71 -0.57 -12.94 40.24
CA ARG A 71 -0.16 -14.33 40.08
C ARG A 71 -1.37 -15.26 40.14
N TYR A 72 -1.51 -16.15 39.15
CA TYR A 72 -2.47 -17.26 39.17
C TYR A 72 -1.83 -18.66 39.07
N GLY A 73 -0.54 -18.74 38.76
CA GLY A 73 0.29 -19.96 38.88
C GLY A 73 1.75 -19.62 39.19
N PRO A 74 2.63 -20.57 39.53
CA PRO A 74 3.96 -20.27 40.09
C PRO A 74 4.84 -19.42 39.17
N ASN A 75 4.63 -19.56 37.86
CA ASN A 75 5.27 -18.79 36.81
C ASN A 75 4.25 -18.14 35.83
N ARG A 76 2.99 -17.94 36.28
CA ARG A 76 1.88 -17.45 35.45
C ARG A 76 1.23 -16.21 36.07
N TYR A 77 1.15 -15.14 35.27
CA TYR A 77 0.72 -13.82 35.71
C TYR A 77 -0.33 -13.23 34.76
N SER A 78 -1.43 -12.75 35.33
CA SER A 78 -2.49 -12.03 34.61
C SER A 78 -2.28 -10.55 34.81
N ILE A 79 -2.48 -9.77 33.75
CA ILE A 79 -2.20 -8.34 33.70
C ILE A 79 -3.46 -7.61 33.24
N LYS A 80 -3.79 -6.52 33.94
CA LYS A 80 -4.88 -5.60 33.66
C LYS A 80 -4.28 -4.22 33.41
N ASP A 81 -3.86 -3.99 32.17
CA ASP A 81 -3.17 -2.78 31.72
C ASP A 81 -3.25 -2.69 30.17
N PRO A 82 -3.87 -1.65 29.58
CA PRO A 82 -3.94 -1.47 28.13
C PRO A 82 -2.57 -1.43 27.42
N GLU A 83 -1.53 -0.87 28.05
CA GLU A 83 -0.19 -0.81 27.43
C GLU A 83 0.50 -2.20 27.42
N ALA A 84 0.14 -3.07 28.36
CA ALA A 84 0.58 -4.46 28.34
C ALA A 84 -0.08 -5.26 27.21
N VAL A 85 -1.33 -4.96 26.82
CA VAL A 85 -1.98 -5.57 25.64
C VAL A 85 -1.14 -5.32 24.39
N LYS A 86 -0.76 -4.05 24.14
CA LYS A 86 0.09 -3.69 22.98
C LYS A 86 1.45 -4.40 23.01
N THR A 87 2.06 -4.52 24.18
CA THR A 87 3.40 -5.12 24.34
C THR A 87 3.39 -6.63 24.14
N ILE A 88 2.36 -7.32 24.64
CA ILE A 88 2.26 -8.80 24.65
C ILE A 88 1.68 -9.34 23.33
N TYR A 89 0.80 -8.60 22.65
CA TYR A 89 0.04 -9.07 21.48
C TYR A 89 0.25 -8.24 20.20
N GLY A 90 1.18 -7.29 20.17
CA GLY A 90 1.46 -6.49 18.97
C GLY A 90 2.04 -7.29 17.80
N LEU A 91 1.87 -6.77 16.58
CA LEU A 91 2.32 -7.37 15.30
C LEU A 91 3.83 -7.69 15.18
N SER A 92 4.66 -7.08 16.03
CA SER A 92 6.10 -7.34 16.15
C SER A 92 6.50 -7.90 17.53
N SER A 93 5.52 -8.37 18.32
CA SER A 93 5.77 -8.91 19.65
C SER A 93 6.65 -10.17 19.56
N GLY A 94 7.80 -10.13 20.24
CA GLY A 94 8.70 -11.29 20.34
C GLY A 94 8.17 -12.42 21.24
N PHE A 95 6.91 -12.34 21.66
CA PHE A 95 6.25 -13.14 22.69
C PHE A 95 5.56 -14.37 22.07
N PRO A 96 6.16 -15.58 22.11
CA PRO A 96 5.53 -16.76 21.55
C PRO A 96 4.34 -17.25 22.39
N LYS A 97 3.41 -17.98 21.76
CA LYS A 97 2.31 -18.69 22.42
C LYS A 97 2.86 -19.65 23.49
N SER A 98 2.20 -19.76 24.64
CA SER A 98 2.68 -20.60 25.74
C SER A 98 2.59 -22.11 25.44
N PRO A 99 3.32 -22.96 26.19
CA PRO A 99 3.14 -24.43 26.19
C PRO A 99 1.69 -24.93 26.27
N TRP A 100 0.76 -24.13 26.84
CA TRP A 100 -0.67 -24.45 26.92
C TRP A 100 -1.30 -24.73 25.55
N TYR A 101 -0.90 -24.01 24.50
CA TYR A 101 -1.47 -24.17 23.16
C TYR A 101 -1.15 -25.54 22.52
N THR A 102 -0.08 -26.23 22.92
CA THR A 102 0.31 -27.53 22.31
C THR A 102 -0.74 -28.62 22.43
N THR A 103 -1.63 -28.55 23.42
CA THR A 103 -2.66 -29.57 23.68
C THR A 103 -3.87 -29.50 22.75
N TRP A 104 -3.95 -28.43 21.95
CA TRP A 104 -5.02 -28.19 20.98
C TRP A 104 -4.87 -29.00 19.69
N SER A 105 -3.69 -29.60 19.44
CA SER A 105 -3.44 -30.58 18.38
C SER A 105 -3.09 -31.96 18.95
N SER A 106 -2.95 -32.96 18.07
CA SER A 106 -2.33 -34.25 18.41
C SER A 106 -0.85 -34.05 18.80
N PRO A 107 -0.29 -34.86 19.74
CA PRO A 107 1.12 -34.77 20.13
C PRO A 107 2.07 -34.79 18.93
N GLY A 108 2.93 -33.79 18.81
CA GLY A 108 3.91 -33.65 17.72
C GLY A 108 3.38 -33.02 16.43
N GLN A 109 2.07 -32.76 16.32
CA GLN A 109 1.46 -32.02 15.20
C GLN A 109 1.30 -30.54 15.56
N TRP A 110 1.35 -29.67 14.55
CA TRP A 110 1.16 -28.22 14.69
C TRP A 110 0.11 -27.71 13.69
N SER A 111 -0.57 -26.63 14.07
CA SER A 111 -1.51 -25.88 13.23
C SER A 111 -1.27 -24.38 13.39
N LEU A 112 -1.89 -23.57 12.53
CA LEU A 112 -1.79 -22.10 12.61
C LEU A 112 -2.20 -21.57 14.00
N PHE A 113 -3.25 -22.16 14.61
CA PHE A 113 -3.69 -21.76 15.95
C PHE A 113 -2.64 -22.01 17.04
N ASN A 114 -1.94 -23.16 17.02
CA ASN A 114 -1.11 -23.58 18.14
C ASN A 114 0.41 -23.55 17.93
N ASP A 115 0.89 -23.13 16.76
CA ASP A 115 2.32 -22.95 16.55
C ASP A 115 2.89 -21.84 17.44
N GLN A 116 3.97 -22.18 18.14
CA GLN A 116 4.72 -21.30 19.04
C GLN A 116 5.92 -20.66 18.36
N ALA A 117 6.41 -21.24 17.25
CA ALA A 117 7.54 -20.72 16.51
C ALA A 117 7.08 -19.54 15.65
N ILE A 118 7.35 -18.31 16.12
CA ILE A 118 6.94 -17.05 15.48
C ILE A 118 7.26 -17.04 13.96
N GLN A 119 8.43 -17.54 13.57
CA GLN A 119 8.83 -17.64 12.16
C GLN A 119 7.95 -18.60 11.33
N ARG A 120 7.68 -19.81 11.84
CA ARG A 120 6.84 -20.80 11.13
C ARG A 120 5.38 -20.36 11.11
N HIS A 121 4.86 -19.85 12.23
CA HIS A 121 3.55 -19.22 12.31
C HIS A 121 3.40 -18.09 11.27
N SER A 122 4.39 -17.20 11.17
CA SER A 122 4.43 -16.13 10.15
C SER A 122 4.38 -16.69 8.72
N GLN A 123 5.19 -17.72 8.41
CA GLN A 123 5.20 -18.35 7.09
C GLN A 123 3.86 -19.02 6.77
N SER A 124 3.31 -19.83 7.68
CA SER A 124 2.02 -20.49 7.48
C SER A 124 0.85 -19.50 7.40
N ARG A 125 0.84 -18.42 8.19
CA ARG A 125 -0.20 -17.38 8.13
C ARG A 125 -0.31 -16.78 6.72
N ARG A 126 0.84 -16.45 6.10
CA ARG A 126 0.89 -15.93 4.72
C ARG A 126 0.28 -16.88 3.68
N LEU A 127 0.26 -18.19 3.94
CA LEU A 127 -0.37 -19.15 3.03
C LEU A 127 -1.90 -19.06 3.03
N TYR A 128 -2.52 -18.68 4.15
CA TYR A 128 -3.98 -18.60 4.29
C TYR A 128 -4.54 -17.16 4.20
N GLN A 129 -3.72 -16.14 4.50
CA GLN A 129 -4.14 -14.73 4.66
C GLN A 129 -4.99 -14.17 3.52
N ALA A 130 -4.73 -14.55 2.26
CA ALA A 130 -5.48 -14.07 1.10
C ALA A 130 -6.97 -14.48 1.13
N THR A 131 -7.28 -15.66 1.66
CA THR A 131 -8.66 -16.18 1.75
C THR A 131 -9.50 -15.42 2.78
N TYR A 132 -8.87 -14.87 3.82
CA TYR A 132 -9.50 -14.04 4.86
C TYR A 132 -9.46 -12.53 4.54
N SER A 133 -9.30 -12.14 3.27
CA SER A 133 -9.34 -10.73 2.85
C SER A 133 -10.79 -10.23 2.76
N MET A 134 -11.07 -8.98 3.16
CA MET A 134 -12.44 -8.42 3.07
C MET A 134 -13.03 -8.48 1.66
N SER A 135 -12.20 -8.28 0.63
CA SER A 135 -12.58 -8.42 -0.78
C SER A 135 -13.01 -9.83 -1.19
N THR A 136 -12.60 -10.84 -0.41
CA THR A 136 -13.03 -12.24 -0.54
C THR A 136 -14.24 -12.52 0.34
N LEU A 137 -14.27 -12.00 1.56
CA LEU A 137 -15.29 -12.30 2.58
C LEU A 137 -16.68 -11.77 2.18
N VAL A 138 -16.76 -10.57 1.62
CA VAL A 138 -18.02 -10.00 1.10
C VAL A 138 -18.59 -10.85 -0.06
N GLN A 139 -17.79 -11.69 -0.73
CA GLN A 139 -18.32 -12.61 -1.75
C GLN A 139 -19.11 -13.79 -1.16
N TYR A 140 -19.06 -13.98 0.17
CA TYR A 140 -19.77 -15.07 0.85
C TYR A 140 -21.14 -14.68 1.41
N GLU A 141 -21.57 -13.42 1.28
CA GLU A 141 -22.93 -12.98 1.68
C GLU A 141 -24.03 -13.97 1.22
N PRO A 142 -24.06 -14.48 -0.03
CA PRO A 142 -25.10 -15.43 -0.47
C PRO A 142 -25.13 -16.76 0.31
N PHE A 143 -24.01 -17.19 0.90
CA PHE A 143 -23.95 -18.38 1.75
C PHE A 143 -24.51 -18.12 3.15
N VAL A 144 -24.35 -16.88 3.64
CA VAL A 144 -24.94 -16.39 4.89
C VAL A 144 -26.44 -16.24 4.73
N ASP A 145 -26.88 -15.67 3.61
CA ASP A 145 -28.29 -15.45 3.28
C ASP A 145 -29.06 -16.77 3.25
N GLU A 146 -28.58 -17.81 2.52
CA GLU A 146 -29.23 -19.13 2.47
C GLU A 146 -29.43 -19.74 3.87
N CYS A 147 -28.42 -19.60 4.75
CA CYS A 147 -28.50 -20.10 6.12
C CYS A 147 -29.42 -19.24 7.00
N SER A 148 -29.50 -17.94 6.74
CA SER A 148 -30.30 -16.97 7.51
C SER A 148 -31.79 -17.06 7.17
N ASP A 149 -32.13 -17.31 5.91
CA ASP A 149 -33.50 -17.63 5.47
C ASP A 149 -34.01 -18.89 6.14
N LEU A 150 -33.23 -19.98 6.08
CA LEU A 150 -33.59 -21.25 6.72
C LEU A 150 -33.69 -21.11 8.24
N PHE A 151 -32.78 -20.36 8.87
CA PHE A 151 -32.83 -20.12 10.31
C PHE A 151 -34.06 -19.28 10.70
N THR A 152 -34.41 -18.26 9.91
CA THR A 152 -35.63 -17.45 10.09
C THR A 152 -36.90 -18.28 9.92
N GLN A 153 -36.92 -19.22 8.97
CA GLN A 153 -38.00 -20.21 8.83
C GLN A 153 -38.11 -21.06 10.10
N ARG A 154 -37.01 -21.63 10.61
CA ARG A 154 -37.00 -22.45 11.83
C ARG A 154 -37.46 -21.66 13.06
N LEU A 155 -37.00 -20.42 13.23
CA LEU A 155 -37.46 -19.54 14.31
C LEU A 155 -38.97 -19.24 14.20
N SER A 156 -39.50 -19.09 12.99
CA SER A 156 -40.94 -18.87 12.75
C SER A 156 -41.77 -20.11 13.10
N GLU A 157 -41.33 -21.30 12.71
CA GLU A 157 -41.94 -22.59 13.10
C GLU A 157 -41.96 -22.77 14.63
N ILE A 158 -40.84 -22.42 15.29
CA ILE A 158 -40.70 -22.46 16.76
C ILE A 158 -41.63 -21.44 17.42
N ALA A 159 -41.70 -20.20 16.92
CA ALA A 159 -42.55 -19.15 17.48
C ALA A 159 -44.04 -19.54 17.48
N VAL A 160 -44.51 -20.21 16.42
CA VAL A 160 -45.88 -20.75 16.33
C VAL A 160 -46.15 -21.82 17.40
N SER A 161 -45.14 -22.60 17.79
CA SER A 161 -45.29 -23.60 18.86
C SER A 161 -45.45 -22.98 20.26
N ASN A 162 -45.03 -21.73 20.45
CA ASN A 162 -45.01 -21.01 21.73
C ASN A 162 -44.31 -21.76 22.89
N MET A 163 -43.37 -22.64 22.56
CA MET A 163 -42.56 -23.39 23.53
C MET A 163 -41.24 -22.67 23.81
N PRO A 164 -40.72 -22.71 25.07
CA PRO A 164 -39.38 -22.21 25.36
C PRO A 164 -38.34 -23.10 24.67
N VAL A 165 -37.38 -22.45 24.00
CA VAL A 165 -36.31 -23.12 23.24
C VAL A 165 -34.95 -22.55 23.63
N ASP A 166 -33.94 -23.41 23.66
CA ASP A 166 -32.55 -22.99 23.84
C ASP A 166 -32.00 -22.41 22.53
N VAL A 167 -32.00 -21.07 22.43
CA VAL A 167 -31.53 -20.36 21.23
C VAL A 167 -30.00 -20.48 21.07
N ARG A 168 -29.22 -20.78 22.13
CA ARG A 168 -27.78 -21.03 22.00
C ARG A 168 -27.51 -22.24 21.09
N HIS A 169 -28.25 -23.34 21.32
CA HIS A 169 -28.15 -24.54 20.48
C HIS A 169 -28.46 -24.23 19.01
N TRP A 170 -29.49 -23.42 18.75
CA TRP A 170 -29.83 -23.00 17.39
C TRP A 170 -28.80 -22.06 16.75
N PHE A 171 -28.22 -21.12 17.49
CA PHE A 171 -27.09 -20.33 16.99
C PHE A 171 -25.86 -21.18 16.71
N GLN A 172 -25.64 -22.26 17.47
CA GLN A 172 -24.57 -23.21 17.18
C GLN A 172 -24.87 -24.01 15.90
N CYS A 173 -26.12 -24.48 15.70
CA CYS A 173 -26.55 -25.07 14.45
C CYS A 173 -26.37 -24.13 13.24
N TYR A 174 -26.75 -22.85 13.39
CA TYR A 174 -26.57 -21.82 12.37
C TYR A 174 -25.09 -21.62 12.02
N ALA A 175 -24.23 -21.36 13.00
CA ALA A 175 -22.80 -21.13 12.77
C ALA A 175 -22.10 -22.34 12.14
N PHE A 176 -22.49 -23.58 12.51
CA PHE A 176 -21.95 -24.79 11.87
C PHE A 176 -22.33 -24.94 10.39
N ASP A 177 -23.54 -24.55 9.99
CA ASP A 177 -23.98 -24.61 8.59
C ASP A 177 -23.41 -23.46 7.75
N VAL A 178 -23.33 -22.24 8.30
CA VAL A 178 -22.68 -21.07 7.68
C VAL A 178 -21.20 -21.34 7.39
N ILE A 179 -20.42 -21.73 8.42
CA ILE A 179 -19.00 -22.07 8.22
C ILE A 179 -18.84 -23.31 7.34
N GLY A 180 -19.84 -24.19 7.29
CA GLY A 180 -19.94 -25.30 6.36
C GLY A 180 -20.02 -24.84 4.89
N MET A 181 -20.90 -23.89 4.60
CA MET A 181 -21.05 -23.28 3.28
C MET A 181 -19.77 -22.54 2.87
N ILE A 182 -19.20 -21.68 3.72
CA ILE A 182 -17.94 -20.98 3.41
C ILE A 182 -16.77 -21.95 3.20
N THR A 183 -16.70 -23.03 3.98
CA THR A 183 -15.56 -23.95 3.93
C THR A 183 -15.66 -24.97 2.78
N TYR A 184 -16.86 -25.40 2.39
CA TYR A 184 -17.08 -26.53 1.47
C TYR A 184 -18.12 -26.30 0.36
N GLY A 185 -18.73 -25.12 0.28
CA GLY A 185 -19.88 -24.85 -0.58
C GLY A 185 -21.12 -25.68 -0.24
N LYS A 186 -21.23 -26.19 1.01
CA LYS A 186 -22.30 -27.12 1.40
C LYS A 186 -22.55 -27.14 2.92
N ARG A 187 -23.82 -26.92 3.32
CA ARG A 187 -24.32 -27.12 4.69
C ARG A 187 -24.07 -28.53 5.21
N LEU A 188 -23.87 -28.69 6.51
CA LEU A 188 -23.70 -29.98 7.17
C LEU A 188 -25.06 -30.58 7.59
N GLY A 189 -26.10 -29.75 7.72
CA GLY A 189 -27.49 -30.14 7.97
C GLY A 189 -27.97 -29.91 9.40
N PHE A 190 -27.28 -29.04 10.15
CA PHE A 190 -27.63 -28.74 11.54
C PHE A 190 -28.95 -27.97 11.65
N LEU A 191 -29.19 -26.97 10.80
CA LEU A 191 -30.45 -26.23 10.70
C LEU A 191 -31.60 -27.08 10.12
N ASP A 192 -31.27 -28.03 9.23
CA ASP A 192 -32.26 -28.91 8.63
C ASP A 192 -32.91 -29.84 9.67
N GLN A 193 -32.14 -30.35 10.64
CA GLN A 193 -32.62 -31.29 11.67
C GLN A 193 -32.78 -30.68 13.07
N GLY A 194 -32.16 -29.52 13.34
CA GLY A 194 -32.11 -28.89 14.67
C GLY A 194 -31.30 -29.68 15.70
N GLN A 195 -30.34 -30.51 15.27
CA GLN A 195 -29.65 -31.51 16.12
C GLN A 195 -28.13 -31.53 15.86
N ASP A 196 -27.37 -32.10 16.81
CA ASP A 196 -25.92 -32.31 16.68
C ASP A 196 -25.60 -33.42 15.67
N ILE A 197 -25.41 -33.04 14.40
CA ILE A 197 -25.13 -33.97 13.31
C ILE A 197 -23.79 -34.69 13.55
N GLY A 198 -23.84 -36.02 13.70
CA GLY A 198 -22.64 -36.85 13.88
C GLY A 198 -21.95 -36.72 15.25
N GLY A 199 -22.55 -35.99 16.21
CA GLY A 199 -21.94 -35.75 17.52
C GLY A 199 -20.75 -34.80 17.48
N VAL A 200 -20.76 -33.83 16.56
CA VAL A 200 -19.66 -32.89 16.30
C VAL A 200 -19.57 -31.83 17.38
N ILE A 201 -20.69 -31.24 17.80
CA ILE A 201 -20.76 -30.27 18.91
C ILE A 201 -20.21 -30.93 20.17
N CYS A 202 -20.74 -32.11 20.52
CA CYS A 202 -20.28 -32.87 21.69
C CYS A 202 -18.78 -33.21 21.62
N ALA A 203 -18.27 -33.65 20.45
CA ALA A 203 -16.85 -33.98 20.27
C ALA A 203 -15.92 -32.75 20.27
N LEU A 204 -16.45 -31.56 19.96
CA LEU A 204 -15.76 -30.28 20.07
C LEU A 204 -15.66 -29.85 21.54
N GLU A 205 -16.75 -29.83 22.30
CA GLU A 205 -16.74 -29.52 23.73
C GLU A 205 -15.80 -30.44 24.53
N ASP A 206 -15.79 -31.74 24.19
CA ASP A 206 -14.87 -32.75 24.73
C ASP A 206 -13.40 -32.50 24.33
N HIS A 207 -13.14 -31.82 23.20
CA HIS A 207 -11.80 -31.37 22.82
C HIS A 207 -11.38 -30.15 23.63
N LEU A 208 -12.20 -29.10 23.63
CA LEU A 208 -11.92 -27.82 24.27
C LEU A 208 -11.67 -28.01 25.78
N SER A 209 -12.49 -28.82 26.44
CA SER A 209 -12.33 -29.21 27.84
C SER A 209 -11.02 -29.96 28.10
N TYR A 210 -10.67 -30.91 27.24
CA TYR A 210 -9.42 -31.68 27.37
C TYR A 210 -8.18 -30.82 27.12
N ALA A 211 -8.17 -30.03 26.04
CA ALA A 211 -7.06 -29.18 25.66
C ALA A 211 -6.80 -28.13 26.74
N THR A 212 -7.84 -27.47 27.23
CA THR A 212 -7.79 -26.47 28.29
C THR A 212 -7.21 -27.02 29.60
N LEU A 213 -7.74 -28.14 30.10
CA LEU A 213 -7.29 -28.72 31.37
C LEU A 213 -5.87 -29.34 31.27
N THR A 214 -5.58 -30.01 30.15
CA THR A 214 -4.26 -30.64 29.92
C THR A 214 -3.19 -29.59 29.62
N GLY A 215 -3.56 -28.45 29.02
CA GLY A 215 -2.65 -27.34 28.71
C GLY A 215 -2.06 -26.66 29.96
N ILE A 216 -2.65 -26.87 31.13
CA ILE A 216 -2.06 -26.43 32.40
C ILE A 216 -0.81 -27.25 32.74
N TYR A 217 -0.76 -28.53 32.30
CA TYR A 217 0.37 -29.45 32.44
C TYR A 217 0.75 -30.12 31.10
N PRO A 218 1.27 -29.38 30.10
CA PRO A 218 1.45 -29.88 28.73
C PRO A 218 2.32 -31.13 28.61
N ALA A 219 3.27 -31.34 29.55
CA ALA A 219 4.10 -32.54 29.60
C ALA A 219 3.28 -33.84 29.72
N LEU A 220 2.05 -33.78 30.27
CA LEU A 220 1.16 -34.93 30.38
C LEU A 220 0.45 -35.27 29.07
N HIS A 221 0.30 -34.31 28.13
CA HIS A 221 -0.41 -34.50 26.86
C HIS A 221 0.09 -35.69 26.05
N ARG A 222 1.41 -35.90 26.02
CA ARG A 222 2.04 -37.03 25.31
C ARG A 222 1.65 -38.41 25.83
N TYR A 223 1.18 -38.50 27.08
CA TYR A 223 0.74 -39.74 27.73
C TYR A 223 -0.79 -39.83 27.81
N LEU A 224 -1.46 -38.71 28.11
CA LEU A 224 -2.90 -38.64 28.25
C LEU A 224 -3.65 -38.69 26.91
N PHE A 225 -3.09 -38.16 25.82
CA PHE A 225 -3.78 -38.14 24.53
C PHE A 225 -3.92 -39.55 23.91
N PRO A 226 -2.87 -40.40 23.84
CA PRO A 226 -3.03 -41.79 23.39
C PRO A 226 -3.97 -42.59 24.31
N LEU A 227 -3.90 -42.35 25.63
CA LEU A 227 -4.78 -43.00 26.60
C LEU A 227 -6.25 -42.59 26.40
N LYS A 228 -6.53 -41.30 26.22
CA LYS A 228 -7.87 -40.78 25.91
C LYS A 228 -8.41 -41.42 24.63
N ASN A 229 -7.61 -41.48 23.56
CA ASN A 229 -8.05 -42.06 22.29
C ASN A 229 -8.31 -43.57 22.41
N TRP A 230 -7.50 -44.29 23.19
CA TRP A 230 -7.73 -45.71 23.49
C TRP A 230 -9.01 -45.94 24.31
N TRP A 231 -9.27 -45.11 25.33
CA TRP A 231 -10.48 -45.18 26.16
C TRP A 231 -11.76 -44.71 25.42
N ALA A 232 -11.63 -43.78 24.46
CA ALA A 232 -12.77 -43.26 23.71
C ALA A 232 -13.40 -44.30 22.79
N GLY A 233 -12.62 -45.24 22.24
CA GLY A 233 -13.12 -46.26 21.32
C GLY A 233 -13.88 -45.64 20.14
N SER A 234 -15.12 -46.08 19.90
CA SER A 234 -16.00 -45.53 18.86
C SER A 234 -16.62 -44.16 19.19
N LYS A 235 -16.43 -43.62 20.40
CA LYS A 235 -17.01 -42.32 20.81
C LYS A 235 -16.29 -41.10 20.22
N GLY A 236 -15.17 -41.28 19.52
CA GLY A 236 -14.51 -40.23 18.74
C GLY A 236 -15.27 -39.79 17.46
N ALA A 237 -16.56 -40.11 17.36
CA ALA A 237 -17.37 -40.02 16.16
C ALA A 237 -17.37 -38.62 15.53
N GLY A 238 -17.56 -37.53 16.30
CA GLY A 238 -17.65 -36.18 15.74
C GLY A 238 -16.39 -35.70 15.01
N ARG A 239 -15.18 -35.96 15.55
CA ARG A 239 -13.94 -35.61 14.80
C ARG A 239 -13.72 -36.52 13.60
N ALA A 240 -14.08 -37.79 13.72
CA ALA A 240 -14.06 -38.71 12.58
C ALA A 240 -15.06 -38.27 11.51
N TYR A 241 -16.23 -37.75 11.90
CA TYR A 241 -17.26 -37.20 11.03
C TYR A 241 -16.73 -36.00 10.27
N VAL A 242 -16.26 -34.95 10.95
CA VAL A 242 -15.62 -33.76 10.32
C VAL A 242 -14.51 -34.17 9.36
N MET A 243 -13.58 -35.02 9.82
CA MET A 243 -12.48 -35.53 9.01
C MET A 243 -12.94 -36.33 7.79
N SER A 244 -14.02 -37.10 7.91
CA SER A 244 -14.62 -37.88 6.81
C SER A 244 -15.37 -36.99 5.83
N PHE A 245 -16.12 -35.99 6.32
CA PHE A 245 -16.83 -35.01 5.52
C PHE A 245 -15.85 -34.18 4.69
N THR A 246 -14.77 -33.66 5.30
CA THR A 246 -13.70 -32.95 4.58
C THR A 246 -13.08 -33.83 3.50
N LYS A 247 -12.75 -35.10 3.80
CA LYS A 247 -12.18 -36.04 2.82
C LYS A 247 -13.13 -36.39 1.69
N GLU A 248 -14.43 -36.48 1.97
CA GLU A 248 -15.43 -36.77 0.95
C GLU A 248 -15.68 -35.56 0.04
N ARG A 249 -15.77 -34.34 0.61
CA ARG A 249 -15.79 -33.10 -0.18
C ARG A 249 -14.54 -32.94 -1.04
N MET A 250 -13.35 -33.26 -0.52
CA MET A 250 -12.10 -33.27 -1.30
C MET A 250 -12.16 -34.23 -2.50
N ARG A 251 -12.78 -35.40 -2.35
CA ARG A 251 -12.96 -36.37 -3.45
C ARG A 251 -13.99 -35.91 -4.48
N GLU A 252 -15.15 -35.41 -4.02
CA GLU A 252 -16.21 -34.90 -4.89
C GLU A 252 -15.74 -33.69 -5.71
N SER A 253 -14.99 -32.77 -5.09
CA SER A 253 -14.40 -31.59 -5.75
C SER A 253 -13.33 -31.98 -6.78
N GLN A 254 -12.51 -33.01 -6.51
CA GLN A 254 -11.56 -33.57 -7.49
C GLN A 254 -12.25 -34.29 -8.66
N GLY A 255 -13.44 -34.86 -8.46
CA GLY A 255 -14.20 -35.54 -9.52
C GLY A 255 -15.13 -34.63 -10.33
N THR A 256 -15.46 -33.46 -9.82
CA THR A 256 -16.49 -32.57 -10.41
C THR A 256 -16.11 -31.10 -10.22
N ALA A 257 -15.31 -30.58 -11.14
CA ALA A 257 -15.12 -29.15 -11.30
C ALA A 257 -16.38 -28.52 -11.91
N LYS A 258 -17.39 -28.28 -11.06
CA LYS A 258 -18.53 -27.41 -11.37
C LYS A 258 -18.60 -26.29 -10.32
N PRO A 259 -18.65 -25.02 -10.73
CA PRO A 259 -19.02 -23.95 -9.80
C PRO A 259 -20.43 -24.22 -9.29
N VAL A 260 -20.62 -24.06 -7.97
CA VAL A 260 -21.95 -24.14 -7.35
C VAL A 260 -22.57 -22.75 -7.46
N ILE A 261 -23.79 -22.69 -7.99
CA ILE A 261 -24.55 -21.49 -8.39
C ILE A 261 -24.01 -20.84 -9.69
N GLU A 262 -24.66 -21.16 -10.80
CA GLU A 262 -24.65 -20.37 -12.05
C GLU A 262 -26.00 -19.64 -12.16
N ASP A 263 -26.05 -18.42 -11.63
CA ASP A 263 -26.91 -17.34 -12.14
C ASP A 263 -26.07 -16.05 -12.09
N ASP A 264 -26.20 -15.19 -13.10
CA ASP A 264 -25.52 -13.89 -13.26
C ASP A 264 -23.97 -13.83 -13.18
N GLY A 265 -23.27 -14.95 -13.33
CA GLY A 265 -21.89 -14.96 -13.85
C GLY A 265 -20.76 -14.63 -12.86
N ILE A 266 -21.02 -14.61 -11.55
CA ILE A 266 -19.98 -14.52 -10.51
C ILE A 266 -19.92 -15.85 -9.74
N SER A 267 -18.94 -16.69 -10.06
CA SER A 267 -18.71 -17.93 -9.30
C SER A 267 -18.05 -17.63 -7.95
N VAL A 268 -18.82 -17.74 -6.87
CA VAL A 268 -18.31 -17.70 -5.50
C VAL A 268 -17.57 -19.00 -5.18
N GLN A 269 -16.26 -18.92 -4.97
CA GLN A 269 -15.43 -20.08 -4.62
C GLN A 269 -15.26 -20.21 -3.10
N ASP A 270 -15.67 -21.35 -2.56
CA ASP A 270 -15.47 -21.75 -1.17
C ASP A 270 -13.98 -21.95 -0.81
N PHE A 271 -13.67 -22.07 0.48
CA PHE A 271 -12.29 -22.20 0.95
C PHE A 271 -11.63 -23.49 0.46
N LEU A 272 -12.35 -24.63 0.44
CA LEU A 272 -11.79 -25.90 -0.03
C LEU A 272 -11.41 -25.79 -1.52
N SER A 273 -12.26 -25.22 -2.37
CA SER A 273 -11.93 -24.95 -3.78
C SER A 273 -10.69 -24.06 -3.92
N LYS A 274 -10.58 -22.97 -3.16
CA LYS A 274 -9.41 -22.08 -3.16
C LYS A 274 -8.14 -22.78 -2.65
N PHE A 275 -8.24 -23.62 -1.62
CA PHE A 275 -7.14 -24.40 -1.08
C PHE A 275 -6.69 -25.53 -2.02
N LEU A 276 -7.62 -26.19 -2.71
CA LEU A 276 -7.30 -27.19 -3.75
C LEU A 276 -6.64 -26.53 -4.97
N ALA A 277 -7.14 -25.39 -5.45
CA ALA A 277 -6.50 -24.64 -6.53
C ALA A 277 -5.05 -24.24 -6.16
N LYS A 278 -4.84 -23.78 -4.91
CA LYS A 278 -3.50 -23.45 -4.41
C LYS A 278 -2.59 -24.67 -4.27
N HIS A 279 -3.12 -25.81 -3.81
CA HIS A 279 -2.38 -27.07 -3.74
C HIS A 279 -1.97 -27.58 -5.13
N SER A 280 -2.85 -27.45 -6.13
CA SER A 280 -2.54 -27.83 -7.52
C SER A 280 -1.51 -26.91 -8.19
N ALA A 281 -1.44 -25.64 -7.77
CA ALA A 281 -0.46 -24.68 -8.28
C ALA A 281 0.94 -24.84 -7.66
N ASP A 282 1.01 -25.17 -6.37
CA ASP A 282 2.26 -25.41 -5.64
C ASP A 282 2.07 -26.51 -4.59
N PRO A 283 2.22 -27.80 -4.98
CA PRO A 283 1.94 -28.93 -4.10
C PRO A 283 3.01 -29.12 -3.00
N ASP A 284 4.23 -28.64 -3.23
CA ASP A 284 5.36 -28.75 -2.30
C ASP A 284 5.25 -27.73 -1.17
N VAL A 285 4.86 -26.48 -1.46
CA VAL A 285 4.62 -25.45 -0.43
C VAL A 285 3.26 -25.63 0.23
N PHE A 286 2.19 -25.84 -0.55
CA PHE A 286 0.82 -25.96 -0.04
C PHE A 286 0.29 -27.39 -0.12
N THR A 287 0.96 -28.31 0.57
CA THR A 287 0.61 -29.75 0.65
C THR A 287 -0.87 -30.05 0.97
N SER A 288 -1.33 -31.26 0.64
CA SER A 288 -2.69 -31.73 0.98
C SER A 288 -2.96 -31.76 2.49
N HIS A 289 -1.91 -31.80 3.33
CA HIS A 289 -2.03 -31.61 4.78
C HIS A 289 -2.42 -30.17 5.13
N HIS A 290 -1.89 -29.16 4.43
CA HIS A 290 -2.27 -27.76 4.61
C HIS A 290 -3.73 -27.50 4.18
N VAL A 291 -4.21 -28.14 3.11
CA VAL A 291 -5.63 -28.13 2.72
C VAL A 291 -6.50 -28.68 3.85
N LEU A 292 -6.22 -29.91 4.29
CA LEU A 292 -7.01 -30.63 5.29
C LEU A 292 -7.00 -29.92 6.65
N ALA A 293 -5.83 -29.47 7.12
CA ALA A 293 -5.69 -28.74 8.38
C ALA A 293 -6.38 -27.37 8.31
N GLY A 294 -6.35 -26.69 7.17
CA GLY A 294 -7.06 -25.43 6.94
C GLY A 294 -8.57 -25.59 7.11
N CYS A 295 -9.19 -26.49 6.34
CA CYS A 295 -10.65 -26.70 6.39
C CYS A 295 -11.15 -27.15 7.78
N VAL A 296 -10.42 -28.07 8.44
CA VAL A 296 -10.80 -28.53 9.78
C VAL A 296 -10.60 -27.43 10.84
N SER A 297 -9.54 -26.62 10.72
CA SER A 297 -9.33 -25.48 11.62
C SER A 297 -10.39 -24.39 11.43
N ASN A 298 -10.84 -24.13 10.20
CA ASN A 298 -11.84 -23.12 9.91
C ASN A 298 -13.20 -23.47 10.55
N MET A 299 -13.66 -24.71 10.32
CA MET A 299 -14.93 -25.21 10.90
C MET A 299 -14.93 -25.17 12.43
N VAL A 300 -13.81 -25.51 13.08
CA VAL A 300 -13.70 -25.48 14.54
C VAL A 300 -13.62 -24.05 15.09
N ALA A 301 -13.06 -23.11 14.33
CA ALA A 301 -12.94 -21.72 14.74
C ALA A 301 -14.29 -20.97 14.63
N GLY A 302 -14.86 -20.88 13.43
CA GLY A 302 -16.06 -20.06 13.16
C GLY A 302 -17.40 -20.63 13.63
N SER A 303 -17.43 -21.82 14.24
CA SER A 303 -18.67 -22.38 14.79
C SER A 303 -18.95 -21.92 16.22
N ASP A 304 -18.04 -22.20 17.16
CA ASP A 304 -18.29 -22.03 18.59
C ASP A 304 -18.20 -20.56 19.03
N THR A 305 -17.22 -19.79 18.54
CA THR A 305 -17.07 -18.36 18.89
C THR A 305 -18.27 -17.54 18.44
N THR A 306 -18.72 -17.77 17.21
CA THR A 306 -19.79 -17.01 16.56
C THR A 306 -21.15 -17.34 17.19
N ALA A 307 -21.38 -18.60 17.54
CA ALA A 307 -22.54 -19.00 18.33
C ALA A 307 -22.57 -18.34 19.72
N ILE A 308 -21.43 -18.23 20.41
CA ILE A 308 -21.31 -17.51 21.69
C ILE A 308 -21.58 -16.01 21.50
N SER A 309 -20.99 -15.40 20.48
CA SER A 309 -21.14 -13.97 20.15
C SER A 309 -22.60 -13.59 19.84
N LEU A 310 -23.30 -14.35 18.99
CA LEU A 310 -24.72 -14.16 18.69
C LEU A 310 -25.60 -14.38 19.92
N SER A 311 -25.30 -15.43 20.71
CA SER A 311 -25.99 -15.70 21.97
C SER A 311 -25.84 -14.54 22.97
N ALA A 312 -24.65 -13.94 23.07
CA ALA A 312 -24.38 -12.80 23.94
C ALA A 312 -25.17 -11.55 23.51
N VAL A 313 -25.17 -11.22 22.22
CA VAL A 313 -25.94 -10.09 21.66
C VAL A 313 -27.42 -10.23 21.99
N LEU A 314 -28.02 -11.38 21.65
CA LEU A 314 -29.44 -11.61 21.91
C LEU A 314 -29.75 -11.63 23.42
N TYR A 315 -28.89 -12.25 24.24
CA TYR A 315 -29.07 -12.29 25.70
C TYR A 315 -29.12 -10.89 26.32
N TYR A 316 -28.21 -9.99 25.95
CA TYR A 316 -28.19 -8.64 26.51
C TYR A 316 -29.35 -7.78 26.00
N LEU A 317 -29.72 -7.89 24.72
CA LEU A 317 -30.90 -7.21 24.16
C LEU A 317 -32.20 -7.67 24.83
N LEU A 318 -32.39 -8.98 25.07
CA LEU A 318 -33.57 -9.48 25.78
C LEU A 318 -33.59 -9.08 27.26
N LYS A 319 -32.42 -8.80 27.86
CA LYS A 319 -32.27 -8.36 29.24
C LYS A 319 -32.48 -6.85 29.41
N ASP A 320 -32.22 -6.05 28.38
CA ASP A 320 -32.56 -4.63 28.32
C ASP A 320 -33.54 -4.31 27.18
N PRO A 321 -34.86 -4.34 27.46
CA PRO A 321 -35.89 -4.01 26.47
C PRO A 321 -35.76 -2.61 25.86
N VAL A 322 -35.09 -1.67 26.53
CA VAL A 322 -34.89 -0.31 26.01
C VAL A 322 -33.92 -0.34 24.82
N SER A 323 -32.75 -0.97 24.97
CA SER A 323 -31.81 -1.18 23.86
C SER A 323 -32.43 -2.00 22.73
N LEU A 324 -33.21 -3.05 23.04
CA LEU A 324 -33.89 -3.85 22.01
C LEU A 324 -34.92 -3.04 21.21
N GLN A 325 -35.71 -2.21 21.89
CA GLN A 325 -36.69 -1.35 21.23
C GLN A 325 -36.00 -0.30 20.35
N ARG A 326 -34.93 0.33 20.85
CA ARG A 326 -34.13 1.31 20.10
C ARG A 326 -33.42 0.71 18.87
N LEU A 327 -32.95 -0.53 18.97
CA LEU A 327 -32.38 -1.26 17.83
C LEU A 327 -33.43 -1.54 16.76
N ARG A 328 -34.66 -1.94 17.17
CA ARG A 328 -35.78 -2.10 16.23
C ARG A 328 -36.15 -0.79 15.55
N GLU A 329 -36.21 0.31 16.29
CA GLU A 329 -36.48 1.64 15.72
C GLU A 329 -35.41 2.07 14.70
N GLU A 330 -34.14 1.71 14.89
CA GLU A 330 -33.10 1.91 13.87
C GLU A 330 -33.33 1.04 12.62
N ILE A 331 -33.62 -0.25 12.79
CA ILE A 331 -33.93 -1.19 11.69
C ILE A 331 -35.15 -0.70 10.90
N ASP A 332 -36.26 -0.42 11.58
CA ASP A 332 -37.53 0.03 11.00
C ASP A 332 -37.36 1.35 10.24
N ARG A 333 -36.58 2.31 10.79
CA ARG A 333 -36.25 3.57 10.11
C ARG A 333 -35.48 3.30 8.82
N PHE A 334 -34.36 2.58 8.89
CA PHE A 334 -33.51 2.29 7.73
C PHE A 334 -34.27 1.51 6.64
N ALA A 335 -35.14 0.57 7.02
CA ALA A 335 -36.04 -0.11 6.08
C ALA A 335 -37.05 0.86 5.44
N SER A 336 -37.69 1.74 6.22
CA SER A 336 -38.68 2.71 5.73
C SER A 336 -38.09 3.78 4.80
N GLU A 337 -36.80 4.10 4.97
CA GLU A 337 -36.04 5.03 4.13
C GLU A 337 -35.51 4.36 2.84
N GLY A 338 -35.71 3.05 2.67
CA GLY A 338 -35.21 2.29 1.52
C GLY A 338 -33.70 2.07 1.53
N LEU A 339 -33.07 2.10 2.71
CA LEU A 339 -31.63 1.94 2.91
C LEU A 339 -31.22 0.49 3.25
N LEU A 340 -32.20 -0.42 3.37
CA LEU A 340 -31.99 -1.86 3.53
C LEU A 340 -32.67 -2.62 2.39
N SER A 341 -31.97 -3.60 1.85
CA SER A 341 -32.52 -4.63 0.98
C SER A 341 -33.29 -5.71 1.76
N GLU A 342 -33.94 -6.65 1.06
CA GLU A 342 -34.69 -7.75 1.68
C GLU A 342 -33.79 -8.68 2.53
N SER A 343 -32.54 -8.87 2.08
CA SER A 343 -31.47 -9.57 2.81
C SER A 343 -30.31 -8.57 3.04
N PRO A 344 -30.28 -7.85 4.19
CA PRO A 344 -29.39 -6.70 4.39
C PRO A 344 -27.90 -7.01 4.23
N THR A 345 -27.28 -6.40 3.23
CA THR A 345 -25.85 -6.58 2.93
C THR A 345 -24.95 -6.02 4.04
N PHE A 346 -23.71 -6.49 4.13
CA PHE A 346 -22.65 -5.97 5.01
C PHE A 346 -22.48 -4.45 4.88
N LYS A 347 -22.62 -3.91 3.66
CA LYS A 347 -22.44 -2.48 3.37
C LYS A 347 -23.61 -1.62 3.86
N GLU A 348 -24.84 -2.12 3.76
CA GLU A 348 -26.04 -1.44 4.28
C GLU A 348 -26.01 -1.45 5.80
N THR A 349 -25.75 -2.63 6.35
CA THR A 349 -25.82 -2.93 7.78
C THR A 349 -24.66 -2.28 8.58
N GLN A 350 -23.53 -1.93 7.93
CA GLN A 350 -22.49 -1.07 8.51
C GLN A 350 -22.92 0.38 8.75
N GLN A 351 -23.92 0.89 8.02
CA GLN A 351 -24.38 2.27 8.16
C GLN A 351 -25.27 2.48 9.39
N MET A 352 -25.56 1.41 10.14
CA MET A 352 -26.47 1.38 11.29
C MET A 352 -25.69 1.55 12.62
N PRO A 353 -25.50 2.78 13.13
CA PRO A 353 -24.58 3.04 14.24
C PRO A 353 -25.02 2.39 15.57
N TYR A 354 -26.32 2.24 15.83
CA TYR A 354 -26.80 1.60 17.05
C TYR A 354 -26.58 0.09 17.01
N LEU A 355 -26.79 -0.55 15.86
CA LEU A 355 -26.41 -1.96 15.66
C LEU A 355 -24.91 -2.20 15.92
N GLN A 356 -24.03 -1.34 15.40
CA GLN A 356 -22.58 -1.41 15.68
C GLN A 356 -22.28 -1.27 17.18
N ALA A 357 -22.97 -0.37 17.87
CA ALA A 357 -22.81 -0.14 19.30
C ALA A 357 -23.30 -1.33 20.16
N VAL A 358 -24.39 -1.97 19.76
CA VAL A 358 -24.94 -3.19 20.39
C VAL A 358 -23.94 -4.34 20.30
N PHE A 359 -23.37 -4.61 19.11
CA PHE A 359 -22.32 -5.63 18.96
C PHE A 359 -21.10 -5.33 19.84
N LYS A 360 -20.61 -4.08 19.82
CA LYS A 360 -19.48 -3.66 20.65
C LYS A 360 -19.73 -3.88 22.13
N GLU A 361 -20.88 -3.46 22.67
CA GLU A 361 -21.18 -3.57 24.09
C GLU A 361 -21.47 -5.02 24.53
N ALA A 362 -22.14 -5.82 23.70
CA ALA A 362 -22.41 -7.23 24.00
C ALA A 362 -21.12 -8.05 24.09
N LEU A 363 -20.24 -7.91 23.10
CA LEU A 363 -18.93 -8.58 23.06
C LEU A 363 -17.94 -7.98 24.06
N ARG A 364 -18.15 -6.74 24.50
CA ARG A 364 -17.43 -6.19 25.65
C ARG A 364 -17.81 -6.95 26.93
N LEU A 365 -19.09 -7.13 27.22
CA LEU A 365 -19.54 -7.78 28.44
C LEU A 365 -19.38 -9.30 28.44
N HIS A 366 -19.50 -9.96 27.29
CA HIS A 366 -19.35 -11.41 27.15
C HIS A 366 -18.49 -11.73 25.91
N PRO A 367 -17.16 -11.49 25.97
CA PRO A 367 -16.26 -11.92 24.92
C PRO A 367 -16.13 -13.44 24.94
N ALA A 368 -16.03 -14.07 23.76
CA ALA A 368 -16.02 -15.53 23.61
C ALA A 368 -14.85 -16.21 24.34
N THR A 369 -13.75 -15.48 24.59
CA THR A 369 -12.56 -16.00 25.30
C THR A 369 -12.56 -15.64 26.79
N GLY A 370 -12.73 -16.65 27.67
CA GLY A 370 -12.77 -16.47 29.14
C GLY A 370 -11.44 -16.64 29.90
N LEU A 371 -10.38 -17.09 29.23
CA LEU A 371 -9.09 -17.39 29.86
C LEU A 371 -8.03 -16.34 29.57
N VAL A 372 -6.97 -16.32 30.38
CA VAL A 372 -5.77 -15.50 30.11
C VAL A 372 -5.12 -15.98 28.82
N MET A 373 -4.91 -15.07 27.86
CA MET A 373 -4.32 -15.42 26.58
C MET A 373 -2.80 -15.51 26.69
N GLU A 374 -2.32 -16.67 27.13
CA GLU A 374 -0.94 -16.83 27.58
C GLU A 374 0.11 -16.61 26.47
N ARG A 375 1.17 -15.89 26.83
CA ARG A 375 2.41 -15.74 26.08
C ARG A 375 3.62 -15.97 26.97
N VAL A 376 4.74 -16.34 26.39
CA VAL A 376 6.03 -16.45 27.09
C VAL A 376 6.81 -15.15 26.93
N VAL A 377 7.37 -14.65 28.02
CA VAL A 377 8.29 -13.50 28.00
C VAL A 377 9.57 -13.89 27.24
N PRO A 378 10.04 -13.07 26.27
CA PRO A 378 11.21 -13.39 25.47
C PRO A 378 12.51 -13.53 26.27
N LYS A 379 13.53 -14.14 25.66
CA LYS A 379 14.90 -14.12 26.20
C LYS A 379 15.38 -12.67 26.32
N GLY A 380 15.77 -12.28 27.54
CA GLY A 380 16.07 -10.88 27.90
C GLY A 380 15.08 -10.29 28.91
N GLY A 381 13.88 -10.87 29.03
CA GLY A 381 12.82 -10.34 29.90
C GLY A 381 12.03 -9.19 29.27
N ALA A 382 11.02 -8.70 29.97
CA ALA A 382 10.20 -7.57 29.55
C ALA A 382 9.61 -6.82 30.75
N THR A 383 9.50 -5.49 30.66
CA THR A 383 8.83 -4.67 31.68
C THR A 383 7.36 -4.47 31.28
N LEU A 384 6.45 -4.91 32.14
CA LEU A 384 4.99 -4.84 31.94
C LEU A 384 4.36 -4.21 33.19
N SER A 385 3.48 -3.22 33.03
CA SER A 385 2.86 -2.48 34.14
C SER A 385 3.85 -1.94 35.19
N GLY A 386 5.02 -1.48 34.74
CA GLY A 386 6.10 -0.98 35.59
C GLY A 386 6.94 -2.05 36.30
N GLN A 387 6.69 -3.34 36.07
CA GLN A 387 7.42 -4.45 36.68
C GLN A 387 8.19 -5.28 35.65
N PHE A 388 9.47 -5.59 35.94
CA PHE A 388 10.28 -6.45 35.09
C PHE A 388 9.97 -7.94 35.32
N PHE A 389 9.64 -8.63 34.24
CA PHE A 389 9.46 -10.08 34.16
C PHE A 389 10.69 -10.71 33.48
N PRO A 390 11.35 -11.71 34.09
CA PRO A 390 12.43 -12.44 33.42
C PRO A 390 11.90 -13.29 32.27
N GLY A 391 12.78 -13.64 31.33
CA GLY A 391 12.46 -14.58 30.24
C GLY A 391 11.92 -15.91 30.75
N ASP A 392 11.19 -16.62 29.89
CA ASP A 392 10.48 -17.87 30.20
C ASP A 392 9.33 -17.73 31.23
N THR A 393 8.99 -16.51 31.67
CA THR A 393 7.77 -16.25 32.46
C THR A 393 6.53 -16.32 31.57
N ILE A 394 5.40 -16.84 32.08
CA ILE A 394 4.12 -16.81 31.37
C ILE A 394 3.32 -15.58 31.82
N VAL A 395 2.94 -14.74 30.86
CA VAL A 395 2.14 -13.53 31.06
C VAL A 395 0.96 -13.51 30.11
N GLY A 396 -0.07 -12.72 30.42
CA GLY A 396 -1.15 -12.43 29.49
C GLY A 396 -2.23 -11.56 30.12
N VAL A 397 -3.21 -11.20 29.31
CA VAL A 397 -4.40 -10.44 29.68
C VAL A 397 -5.60 -11.38 29.55
N ASN A 398 -6.57 -11.24 30.46
CA ASN A 398 -7.88 -11.88 30.32
C ASN A 398 -8.87 -10.85 29.76
N THR A 399 -9.51 -11.19 28.65
CA THR A 399 -10.46 -10.34 27.92
C THR A 399 -11.57 -9.83 28.83
N TRP A 400 -12.14 -10.69 29.68
CA TRP A 400 -13.20 -10.33 30.63
C TRP A 400 -12.77 -9.29 31.67
N VAL A 401 -11.47 -9.29 32.01
CA VAL A 401 -10.86 -8.36 32.97
C VAL A 401 -10.57 -7.00 32.32
N ALA A 402 -10.00 -7.01 31.11
CA ALA A 402 -9.72 -5.79 30.35
C ALA A 402 -11.01 -5.03 30.00
N HIS A 403 -12.04 -5.76 29.57
CA HIS A 403 -13.33 -5.19 29.16
C HIS A 403 -14.18 -4.64 30.33
N ARG A 404 -13.79 -4.93 31.58
CA ARG A 404 -14.38 -4.39 32.81
C ARG A 404 -13.41 -3.47 33.54
N ASP A 405 -12.45 -2.87 32.83
CA ASP A 405 -11.63 -1.85 33.44
C ASP A 405 -12.44 -0.56 33.66
N LYS A 406 -12.67 -0.22 34.92
CA LYS A 406 -13.31 1.02 35.35
C LYS A 406 -12.50 2.25 34.95
N ASP A 407 -11.17 2.12 34.82
CA ASP A 407 -10.28 3.18 34.33
C ASP A 407 -10.52 3.49 32.83
N VAL A 408 -11.10 2.54 32.08
CA VAL A 408 -11.38 2.67 30.62
C VAL A 408 -12.87 2.89 30.35
N PHE A 409 -13.71 1.95 30.76
CA PHE A 409 -15.13 1.89 30.38
C PHE A 409 -16.05 2.66 31.34
N GLY A 410 -15.53 3.11 32.48
CA GLY A 410 -16.27 3.84 33.52
C GLY A 410 -16.75 2.96 34.68
N GLN A 411 -17.30 3.59 35.71
CA GLN A 411 -17.77 2.90 36.92
C GLN A 411 -18.94 1.93 36.65
N ASP A 412 -19.68 2.17 35.57
CA ASP A 412 -20.81 1.37 35.10
C ASP A 412 -20.38 0.29 34.09
N CYS A 413 -19.10 -0.07 34.03
CA CYS A 413 -18.58 -1.08 33.10
C CYS A 413 -19.26 -2.48 33.18
N ASP A 414 -19.97 -2.81 34.25
CA ASP A 414 -20.75 -4.06 34.34
C ASP A 414 -22.18 -3.97 33.76
N ILE A 415 -22.60 -2.77 33.35
CA ILE A 415 -23.92 -2.50 32.75
C ILE A 415 -23.81 -2.57 31.22
N PHE A 416 -24.82 -3.15 30.58
CA PHE A 416 -24.99 -3.11 29.13
C PHE A 416 -25.57 -1.74 28.75
N ARG A 417 -24.75 -0.88 28.13
CA ARG A 417 -25.18 0.41 27.58
C ARG A 417 -24.55 0.63 26.20
N PRO A 418 -25.20 0.26 25.09
CA PRO A 418 -24.71 0.54 23.73
C PRO A 418 -24.37 2.02 23.51
N GLU A 419 -25.12 2.94 24.13
CA GLU A 419 -24.92 4.39 24.04
C GLU A 419 -23.51 4.85 24.44
N ARG A 420 -22.79 4.06 25.25
CA ARG A 420 -21.39 4.31 25.63
C ARG A 420 -20.47 4.49 24.40
N TRP A 421 -20.84 3.92 23.25
CA TRP A 421 -20.09 3.99 22.00
C TRP A 421 -20.53 5.12 21.05
N LEU A 422 -21.61 5.85 21.40
CA LEU A 422 -22.29 6.84 20.54
C LEU A 422 -22.46 8.21 21.19
N GLU A 423 -22.46 8.29 22.52
CA GLU A 423 -22.45 9.54 23.26
C GLU A 423 -21.22 10.38 22.87
N ASN A 424 -21.38 11.71 22.77
CA ASN A 424 -20.29 12.68 22.58
C ASN A 424 -19.38 12.74 23.82
N GLN A 425 -18.66 11.66 24.08
CA GLN A 425 -17.61 11.56 25.08
C GLN A 425 -16.30 12.13 24.53
N ASP A 426 -15.34 12.37 25.43
CA ASP A 426 -13.97 12.75 25.07
C ASP A 426 -13.38 11.80 24.01
N PRO A 427 -12.91 12.30 22.85
CA PRO A 427 -12.27 11.49 21.81
C PRO A 427 -11.10 10.63 22.30
N ASP A 428 -10.35 11.09 23.32
CA ASP A 428 -9.25 10.31 23.90
C ASP A 428 -9.77 9.10 24.68
N ARG A 429 -10.95 9.23 25.32
CA ARG A 429 -11.63 8.13 26.03
C ARG A 429 -12.26 7.13 25.06
N LEU A 430 -12.94 7.59 24.01
CA LEU A 430 -13.46 6.69 22.98
C LEU A 430 -12.32 5.92 22.31
N SER A 431 -11.20 6.58 22.03
CA SER A 431 -9.96 5.96 21.55
C SER A 431 -9.37 4.92 22.51
N LEU A 432 -9.38 5.20 23.82
CA LEU A 432 -8.95 4.25 24.86
C LEU A 432 -9.86 3.01 24.91
N MET A 433 -11.17 3.22 24.84
CA MET A 433 -12.17 2.15 24.83
C MET A 433 -12.02 1.26 23.59
N ILE A 434 -11.89 1.85 22.40
CA ILE A 434 -11.70 1.10 21.14
C ILE A 434 -10.41 0.24 21.18
N ARG A 435 -9.33 0.75 21.77
CA ARG A 435 -8.06 -0.01 21.92
C ARG A 435 -8.13 -1.12 22.95
N SER A 436 -8.92 -0.91 24.01
CA SER A 436 -9.10 -1.89 25.08
C SER A 436 -10.21 -2.91 24.75
N TRP A 437 -10.93 -2.70 23.65
CA TRP A 437 -11.94 -3.61 23.12
C TRP A 437 -11.28 -4.65 22.22
N MET A 438 -11.13 -5.84 22.76
CA MET A 438 -10.40 -6.97 22.19
C MET A 438 -11.24 -8.27 22.31
N PRO A 439 -12.49 -8.30 21.79
CA PRO A 439 -13.44 -9.40 22.00
C PRO A 439 -12.90 -10.74 21.49
N GLU A 440 -12.14 -10.68 20.41
CA GLU A 440 -11.42 -11.78 19.78
C GLU A 440 -9.98 -11.32 19.50
N GLN A 441 -9.05 -12.25 19.42
CA GLN A 441 -7.63 -11.97 19.20
C GLN A 441 -7.09 -12.67 17.97
N GLU A 442 -7.23 -12.00 16.84
CA GLU A 442 -6.10 -11.79 15.94
C GLU A 442 -5.76 -10.28 15.90
N GLU A 443 -4.52 -9.94 15.58
CA GLU A 443 -3.91 -8.63 15.88
C GLU A 443 -4.66 -7.42 15.27
N ARG A 444 -5.11 -6.48 16.13
CA ARG A 444 -5.54 -5.13 15.73
C ARG A 444 -4.90 -4.03 16.57
N MET A 445 -4.87 -2.84 15.98
CA MET A 445 -4.06 -1.66 16.35
C MET A 445 -4.86 -0.61 17.14
N HIS A 446 -4.17 0.22 17.94
CA HIS A 446 -4.09 1.70 17.86
C HIS A 446 -3.26 2.27 19.05
N LYS A 447 -2.90 3.57 19.05
CA LYS A 447 -1.87 4.16 19.94
C LYS A 447 -2.20 5.59 20.42
N HIS A 448 -1.88 5.93 21.68
CA HIS A 448 -2.23 7.20 22.34
C HIS A 448 -1.36 8.43 22.04
N ARG A 449 -2.02 9.60 22.17
CA ARG A 449 -1.62 10.83 22.87
C ARG A 449 -2.92 11.45 23.42
N GLY A 450 -2.98 12.23 24.50
CA GLY A 450 -1.91 12.61 25.44
C GLY A 450 -1.95 14.11 25.78
N GLU A 451 -2.66 14.46 26.86
CA GLU A 451 -3.08 15.81 27.25
C GLU A 451 -1.98 16.88 27.42
N ARG A 452 -2.35 18.15 27.16
CA ARG A 452 -2.12 19.27 28.10
C ARG A 452 -3.01 20.50 27.80
N ASP A 453 -3.97 20.67 28.70
CA ASP A 453 -4.87 21.79 29.07
C ASP A 453 -4.29 23.24 29.07
N PRO A 454 -5.07 24.33 29.37
CA PRO A 454 -6.55 24.44 29.58
C PRO A 454 -7.31 25.73 29.07
N GLN A 455 -8.67 25.66 29.09
CA GLN A 455 -9.66 26.74 29.42
C GLN A 455 -9.92 27.97 28.49
N PRO A 456 -11.07 28.71 28.60
CA PRO A 456 -12.48 28.25 28.65
C PRO A 456 -13.55 29.17 27.96
N ALA A 457 -14.80 28.67 27.90
CA ALA A 457 -16.09 29.40 27.99
C ALA A 457 -16.59 30.39 26.89
N THR A 458 -17.76 30.04 26.30
CA THR A 458 -19.00 30.86 26.19
C THR A 458 -20.16 29.88 25.87
N CYS A 459 -21.05 29.52 26.80
CA CYS A 459 -22.24 30.26 27.29
C CYS A 459 -23.44 30.32 26.32
N VAL A 460 -24.51 29.60 26.70
CA VAL A 460 -25.90 29.69 26.20
C VAL A 460 -26.62 30.87 26.87
N PRO A 461 -27.43 31.63 26.12
CA PRO A 461 -28.88 31.84 26.40
C PRO A 461 -29.71 31.84 25.09
N GLU A 462 -31.04 31.73 24.96
CA GLU A 462 -32.27 31.68 25.80
C GLU A 462 -33.17 30.52 25.27
N LEU A 463 -34.03 29.76 25.97
CA LEU A 463 -35.06 29.97 27.02
C LEU A 463 -36.44 30.54 26.57
N GLU A 464 -37.37 29.62 26.32
CA GLU A 464 -38.84 29.61 26.57
C GLU A 464 -39.79 30.76 26.13
N LYS A 465 -40.77 30.38 25.29
CA LYS A 465 -42.21 30.79 25.20
C LYS A 465 -42.84 30.01 24.03
N GLU A 466 -44.11 29.58 23.96
CA GLU A 466 -45.25 29.36 24.90
C GLU A 466 -46.09 28.20 24.26
N LEU A 467 -46.46 27.14 24.99
CA LEU A 467 -47.79 26.86 25.58
C LEU A 467 -49.05 27.18 24.74
N GLU A 468 -49.98 26.19 24.74
CA GLU A 468 -51.34 26.17 24.14
C GLU A 468 -51.41 26.00 22.59
N MET A 469 -52.28 25.18 21.98
CA MET A 469 -53.56 24.55 22.42
C MET A 469 -53.72 23.05 22.09
N ARG A 470 -54.76 22.43 22.67
CA ARG A 470 -55.17 21.02 22.53
C ARG A 470 -56.09 20.73 21.33
N ASP A 471 -56.21 19.43 21.02
CA ASP A 471 -57.39 18.68 20.54
C ASP A 471 -58.25 19.22 19.38
N THR A 472 -58.46 18.39 18.34
CA THR A 472 -59.77 17.73 18.12
C THR A 472 -59.77 16.74 16.95
N GLY A 473 -60.45 15.60 17.13
CA GLY A 473 -61.26 14.96 16.06
C GLY A 473 -60.62 13.93 15.12
N ALA A 474 -60.83 12.64 15.41
CA ALA A 474 -60.94 11.56 14.41
C ALA A 474 -62.44 11.32 14.08
N PRO A 475 -62.92 10.28 13.34
CA PRO A 475 -62.21 9.20 12.60
C PRO A 475 -62.87 8.75 11.24
N LEU A 476 -62.35 7.63 10.68
CA LEU A 476 -63.06 6.56 9.91
C LEU A 476 -63.59 6.80 8.47
N LEU A 477 -63.03 6.08 7.46
CA LEU A 477 -63.67 4.91 6.80
C LEU A 477 -62.85 4.33 5.61
N THR A 478 -62.82 3.00 5.49
CA THR A 478 -62.40 2.19 4.32
C THR A 478 -63.67 1.58 3.64
N PRO A 479 -63.67 0.58 2.71
CA PRO A 479 -62.61 -0.03 1.89
C PRO A 479 -62.98 -0.30 0.38
N SER A 480 -62.03 -0.87 -0.38
CA SER A 480 -62.19 -2.13 -1.18
C SER A 480 -62.02 -2.16 -2.72
N ARG A 481 -61.39 -3.28 -3.16
CA ARG A 481 -61.51 -4.05 -4.43
C ARG A 481 -60.69 -3.69 -5.69
N SER A 482 -59.79 -4.62 -6.01
CA SER A 482 -59.28 -5.10 -7.33
C SER A 482 -60.36 -5.95 -8.07
N PRO A 483 -60.15 -6.61 -9.26
CA PRO A 483 -58.90 -6.98 -9.97
C PRO A 483 -58.89 -6.98 -11.54
N GLY A 484 -57.81 -7.48 -12.15
CA GLY A 484 -57.72 -7.97 -13.56
C GLY A 484 -56.81 -7.15 -14.50
N SER A 485 -55.68 -7.66 -15.02
CA SER A 485 -55.52 -8.49 -16.27
C SER A 485 -55.91 -7.74 -17.56
N SER A 486 -55.18 -7.73 -18.70
CA SER A 486 -53.95 -8.40 -19.17
C SER A 486 -53.66 -7.96 -20.63
N ILE A 487 -52.49 -8.32 -21.24
CA ILE A 487 -52.15 -8.18 -22.69
C ILE A 487 -51.87 -6.72 -23.14
N GLY A 488 -50.95 -6.36 -24.05
CA GLY A 488 -49.92 -7.10 -24.78
C GLY A 488 -49.61 -6.48 -26.17
N THR A 489 -48.33 -6.45 -26.58
CA THR A 489 -47.76 -6.22 -27.93
C THR A 489 -47.95 -4.88 -28.71
N GLN A 490 -46.81 -4.23 -28.98
CA GLN A 490 -46.29 -3.68 -30.27
C GLN A 490 -47.31 -3.30 -31.38
N ASN A 491 -47.24 -2.11 -32.02
CA ASN A 491 -46.25 -1.86 -33.09
C ASN A 491 -46.14 -0.39 -33.59
N GLN A 492 -45.06 -0.18 -34.37
CA GLN A 492 -44.68 0.91 -35.32
C GLN A 492 -45.85 1.75 -35.92
N ALA A 493 -45.81 3.10 -36.07
CA ALA A 493 -44.85 4.10 -36.61
C ALA A 493 -45.25 4.64 -38.01
N SER A 494 -44.69 5.80 -38.42
CA SER A 494 -44.93 6.59 -39.67
C SER A 494 -46.10 7.59 -39.65
N LEU A 495 -46.13 8.74 -40.36
CA LEU A 495 -45.13 9.57 -41.09
C LEU A 495 -45.78 10.96 -41.40
N ILE A 496 -44.99 11.93 -41.91
CA ILE A 496 -45.30 13.22 -42.62
C ILE A 496 -44.28 14.28 -42.11
N GLU A 497 -43.16 14.55 -42.79
CA GLU A 497 -42.96 15.29 -44.06
C GLU A 497 -43.09 16.83 -43.95
N GLY A 498 -42.07 17.56 -44.41
CA GLY A 498 -42.09 19.03 -44.57
C GLY A 498 -40.74 19.74 -44.37
N ALA A 499 -39.84 19.70 -45.35
CA ALA A 499 -38.63 20.56 -45.38
C ALA A 499 -39.01 22.03 -45.71
N VAL A 500 -38.17 23.05 -45.45
CA VAL A 500 -37.24 23.63 -46.46
C VAL A 500 -36.40 24.81 -45.89
N VAL A 501 -35.07 24.80 -46.15
CA VAL A 501 -34.09 25.92 -46.29
C VAL A 501 -33.51 26.69 -45.07
N SER A 502 -32.30 26.25 -44.69
CA SER A 502 -30.99 26.97 -44.64
C SER A 502 -30.78 28.34 -43.96
N ALA A 503 -29.91 28.36 -42.93
CA ALA A 503 -28.75 29.26 -42.80
C ALA A 503 -27.75 28.73 -41.73
N GLU A 504 -26.45 29.00 -41.86
CA GLU A 504 -25.36 28.35 -41.11
C GLU A 504 -25.00 29.02 -39.76
N ARG A 505 -24.73 28.23 -38.71
CA ARG A 505 -23.76 28.50 -37.60
C ARG A 505 -23.55 27.23 -36.74
N PRO A 506 -22.56 27.18 -35.82
CA PRO A 506 -21.68 26.02 -35.67
C PRO A 506 -22.31 24.80 -35.00
N VAL A 507 -21.87 23.62 -35.41
CA VAL A 507 -22.31 22.33 -34.86
C VAL A 507 -21.77 22.12 -33.45
N ASN A 508 -22.67 22.18 -32.47
CA ASN A 508 -22.48 21.59 -31.15
C ASN A 508 -22.09 20.10 -31.32
N ARG A 509 -20.88 19.71 -30.90
CA ARG A 509 -20.51 18.30 -30.76
C ARG A 509 -21.08 17.73 -29.47
N ASN A 510 -22.40 17.56 -29.44
CA ASN A 510 -23.09 16.71 -28.47
C ASN A 510 -24.04 15.77 -29.24
N THR A 511 -23.45 14.76 -29.87
CA THR A 511 -24.18 13.59 -30.38
C THR A 511 -23.75 12.36 -29.59
N GLY A 512 -24.72 11.67 -28.99
CA GLY A 512 -24.48 10.54 -28.11
C GLY A 512 -23.79 9.38 -28.82
N ALA A 513 -22.54 9.11 -28.44
CA ALA A 513 -21.79 7.92 -28.82
C ALA A 513 -21.26 7.20 -27.56
N ALA A 514 -22.18 6.82 -26.67
CA ALA A 514 -21.89 5.95 -25.53
C ALA A 514 -21.64 4.51 -26.00
N ARG A 515 -20.45 4.25 -26.58
CA ARG A 515 -19.96 2.91 -26.95
C ARG A 515 -18.45 2.80 -26.75
N SER A 516 -18.05 1.96 -25.80
CA SER A 516 -16.73 1.29 -25.74
C SER A 516 -15.49 2.13 -26.09
N LYS A 517 -15.19 3.17 -25.29
CA LYS A 517 -13.87 3.83 -25.34
C LYS A 517 -12.84 3.04 -24.52
N HIS A 518 -11.77 2.57 -25.18
CA HIS A 518 -10.54 1.93 -24.65
C HIS A 518 -10.62 0.43 -24.26
N SER A 519 -10.62 -0.46 -25.27
CA SER A 519 -10.36 -1.91 -25.09
C SER A 519 -8.91 -2.34 -25.42
N TRP A 520 -8.00 -1.39 -25.71
CA TRP A 520 -6.63 -1.65 -26.13
C TRP A 520 -5.63 -1.22 -25.04
N GLY A 521 -4.80 -2.16 -24.58
CA GLY A 521 -3.86 -2.02 -23.46
C GLY A 521 -3.45 -3.41 -22.97
N PHE A 522 -2.78 -3.51 -21.81
CA PHE A 522 -2.41 -4.83 -21.25
C PHE A 522 -2.42 -4.87 -19.71
N TYR A 523 -2.46 -6.11 -19.20
CA TYR A 523 -2.21 -6.45 -17.81
C TYR A 523 -0.89 -7.26 -17.75
N PRO A 524 0.11 -6.87 -16.93
CA PRO A 524 1.34 -7.65 -16.82
C PRO A 524 1.03 -9.02 -16.18
N CYS A 525 1.65 -10.08 -16.71
CA CYS A 525 1.45 -11.43 -16.19
C CYS A 525 2.21 -11.68 -14.88
N ASN A 526 3.36 -11.01 -14.69
CA ASN A 526 4.22 -11.17 -13.53
C ASN A 526 4.02 -10.03 -12.53
N SER A 527 3.03 -10.17 -11.65
CA SER A 527 3.01 -9.40 -10.40
C SER A 527 2.54 -10.31 -9.28
N GLN A 528 3.30 -10.40 -8.18
CA GLN A 528 2.92 -11.09 -6.93
C GLN A 528 1.75 -10.39 -6.19
N LEU A 529 1.05 -9.47 -6.85
CA LEU A 529 -0.06 -8.68 -6.35
C LEU A 529 -1.39 -9.35 -6.74
N PRO A 530 -2.37 -9.46 -5.82
CA PRO A 530 -3.64 -10.15 -6.07
C PRO A 530 -4.57 -9.43 -7.06
N GLN A 531 -4.28 -8.19 -7.44
CA GLN A 531 -5.00 -7.44 -8.47
C GLN A 531 -4.03 -7.04 -9.60
N LYS A 532 -4.35 -7.45 -10.84
CA LYS A 532 -3.58 -7.07 -12.03
C LYS A 532 -3.84 -5.60 -12.37
N GLN A 533 -2.78 -4.81 -12.52
CA GLN A 533 -2.89 -3.40 -12.89
C GLN A 533 -2.97 -3.24 -14.41
N TRP A 534 -3.90 -2.41 -14.89
CA TRP A 534 -4.00 -2.09 -16.31
C TRP A 534 -3.06 -0.96 -16.71
N PHE A 535 -2.40 -1.12 -17.86
CA PHE A 535 -1.55 -0.13 -18.51
C PHE A 535 -1.99 0.09 -19.95
N GLY A 536 -2.13 1.35 -20.34
CA GLY A 536 -2.60 1.72 -21.68
C GLY A 536 -1.50 1.71 -22.75
N PRO A 537 -1.88 1.90 -24.03
CA PRO A 537 -1.04 1.67 -25.19
C PRO A 537 0.08 2.71 -25.36
N SER A 538 -0.04 3.86 -24.71
CA SER A 538 1.00 4.89 -24.63
C SER A 538 2.02 4.65 -23.53
N SER A 539 1.77 3.72 -22.59
CA SER A 539 2.67 3.49 -21.45
C SER A 539 4.01 2.87 -21.86
N LEU A 540 5.05 3.13 -21.07
CA LEU A 540 6.37 2.50 -21.30
C LEU A 540 6.30 0.97 -21.10
N PHE A 541 5.46 0.53 -20.16
CA PHE A 541 5.22 -0.88 -19.86
C PHE A 541 4.61 -1.64 -21.04
N TYR A 542 3.64 -1.05 -21.75
CA TYR A 542 3.06 -1.65 -22.95
C TYR A 542 4.08 -1.74 -24.09
N PHE A 543 4.97 -0.75 -24.22
CA PHE A 543 6.07 -0.79 -25.19
C PHE A 543 7.12 -1.86 -24.87
N ILE A 544 7.52 -2.01 -23.60
CA ILE A 544 8.41 -3.11 -23.15
C ILE A 544 7.75 -4.47 -23.41
N HIS A 545 6.45 -4.61 -23.14
CA HIS A 545 5.69 -5.82 -23.43
C HIS A 545 5.68 -6.17 -24.92
N ARG A 546 5.44 -5.18 -25.81
CA ARG A 546 5.53 -5.38 -27.27
C ARG A 546 6.92 -5.81 -27.73
N MET A 547 7.96 -5.16 -27.21
CA MET A 547 9.37 -5.48 -27.52
C MET A 547 9.72 -6.92 -27.08
N SER A 548 9.30 -7.31 -25.88
CA SER A 548 9.42 -8.69 -25.38
C SER A 548 8.65 -9.69 -26.24
N SER A 549 7.44 -9.35 -26.67
CA SER A 549 6.63 -10.24 -27.53
C SER A 549 7.27 -10.43 -28.91
N HIS A 550 7.86 -9.39 -29.49
CA HIS A 550 8.55 -9.49 -30.78
C HIS A 550 9.77 -10.42 -30.69
N LEU A 551 10.56 -10.30 -29.62
CA LEU A 551 11.72 -11.17 -29.40
C LEU A 551 11.33 -12.65 -29.27
N GLY A 552 10.20 -12.95 -28.63
CA GLY A 552 9.66 -14.31 -28.59
C GLY A 552 9.31 -14.89 -29.97
N THR A 553 8.97 -14.07 -30.97
CA THR A 553 8.64 -14.57 -32.32
C THR A 553 9.85 -15.04 -33.15
N PHE A 554 11.08 -14.70 -32.76
CA PHE A 554 12.30 -15.24 -33.39
C PHE A 554 12.66 -16.66 -32.90
N ILE A 555 11.84 -17.25 -32.02
CA ILE A 555 12.15 -18.50 -31.30
C ILE A 555 11.15 -19.61 -31.68
N GLU A 556 11.01 -19.89 -32.98
CA GLU A 556 10.15 -20.99 -33.47
C GLU A 556 10.78 -22.37 -33.26
N ASN A 557 10.63 -22.92 -32.05
CA ASN A 557 10.42 -24.36 -31.76
C ASN A 557 10.31 -24.59 -30.24
N PRO A 558 9.10 -24.60 -29.65
CA PRO A 558 8.90 -25.11 -28.30
C PRO A 558 8.71 -26.63 -28.34
N PRO A 559 9.55 -27.44 -27.68
CA PRO A 559 9.09 -28.74 -27.21
C PRO A 559 8.04 -28.53 -26.12
N ALA A 560 7.07 -29.44 -26.03
CA ALA A 560 6.15 -29.47 -24.90
C ALA A 560 6.91 -29.69 -23.58
N GLU A 561 6.35 -29.17 -22.48
CA GLU A 561 6.77 -29.40 -21.09
C GLU A 561 8.26 -29.14 -20.80
N ASN A 562 8.59 -27.91 -20.40
CA ASN A 562 9.51 -27.59 -19.29
C ASN A 562 9.73 -26.07 -19.17
N THR A 563 8.96 -25.40 -18.30
CA THR A 563 9.34 -24.07 -17.81
C THR A 563 10.45 -24.25 -16.78
N ILE A 564 11.71 -24.15 -17.22
CA ILE A 564 12.86 -24.22 -16.31
C ILE A 564 12.80 -22.99 -15.39
N HIS A 565 12.48 -23.22 -14.11
CA HIS A 565 12.52 -22.18 -13.10
C HIS A 565 13.96 -21.71 -12.89
N PHE A 566 14.23 -20.43 -13.17
CA PHE A 566 15.43 -19.78 -12.65
C PHE A 566 15.30 -19.63 -11.13
N ARG A 567 16.06 -20.44 -10.42
CA ARG A 567 16.31 -20.28 -8.98
C ARG A 567 17.14 -18.99 -8.80
N PRO A 568 16.78 -18.06 -7.89
CA PRO A 568 17.71 -17.00 -7.53
C PRO A 568 18.99 -17.65 -6.97
N PRO A 569 20.19 -17.10 -7.24
CA PRO A 569 21.43 -17.71 -6.78
C PRO A 569 21.39 -17.88 -5.26
N GLU A 570 21.64 -19.10 -4.80
CA GLU A 570 21.92 -19.35 -3.40
C GLU A 570 23.14 -18.52 -3.01
N GLY A 571 23.02 -17.70 -1.97
CA GLY A 571 24.16 -16.95 -1.47
C GLY A 571 25.20 -17.90 -0.90
N GLU A 572 26.21 -18.25 -1.71
CA GLU A 572 27.28 -19.14 -1.28
C GLU A 572 27.98 -18.60 -0.03
N SER A 573 28.19 -19.51 0.92
CA SER A 573 28.97 -19.23 2.11
C SER A 573 30.44 -19.07 1.74
N LEU A 574 30.93 -17.82 1.68
CA LEU A 574 32.36 -17.55 1.62
C LEU A 574 33.01 -17.84 2.98
N THR A 575 33.47 -19.08 3.15
CA THR A 575 34.48 -19.45 4.13
C THR A 575 35.87 -19.33 3.50
N GLU A 576 36.69 -18.37 3.93
CA GLU A 576 38.10 -18.58 4.39
C GLU A 576 38.87 -17.27 4.66
N GLY A 577 39.86 -17.35 5.57
CA GLY A 577 41.10 -16.57 5.54
C GLY A 577 41.06 -15.04 5.76
N GLY A 578 41.11 -14.58 7.01
CA GLY A 578 41.31 -13.14 7.32
C GLY A 578 42.76 -12.69 7.48
N PRO A 579 42.99 -11.39 7.75
CA PRO A 579 43.96 -10.97 8.77
C PRO A 579 43.25 -10.47 10.05
N ARG A 580 43.97 -10.46 11.17
CA ARG A 580 43.42 -10.25 12.53
C ARG A 580 43.41 -8.79 12.99
N GLN A 581 42.58 -8.53 14.00
CA GLN A 581 42.61 -7.47 15.03
C GLN A 581 41.79 -6.18 14.79
N PRO A 582 41.36 -5.47 15.85
CA PRO A 582 41.45 -5.79 17.29
C PRO A 582 40.07 -6.00 17.97
N SER A 583 40.10 -6.68 19.12
CA SER A 583 38.95 -6.78 20.04
C SER A 583 38.68 -5.46 20.76
N LEU A 584 37.43 -5.00 20.76
CA LEU A 584 36.94 -4.01 21.73
C LEU A 584 35.84 -4.63 22.59
N GLN A 585 35.87 -4.31 23.88
CA GLN A 585 34.98 -4.85 24.91
C GLN A 585 33.60 -4.19 24.85
N PRO A 586 32.54 -4.83 25.38
CA PRO A 586 31.25 -4.18 25.54
C PRO A 586 31.34 -3.16 26.68
N ASP A 587 31.43 -1.88 26.33
CA ASP A 587 31.31 -0.79 27.31
C ASP A 587 29.90 -0.71 27.90
N HIS A 588 29.84 -0.14 29.11
CA HIS A 588 28.70 -0.20 30.02
C HIS A 588 27.36 0.36 29.47
N PRO A 589 26.21 -0.12 30.00
CA PRO A 589 24.92 0.48 29.70
C PRO A 589 24.87 1.92 30.19
N LEU A 590 24.57 2.85 29.28
CA LEU A 590 24.42 4.27 29.60
C LEU A 590 23.10 4.53 30.34
N ASP A 591 23.17 5.47 31.28
CA ASP A 591 22.14 5.84 32.25
C ASP A 591 20.89 6.45 31.59
N PRO A 592 19.64 6.18 32.05
CA PRO A 592 18.40 6.67 31.39
C PRO A 592 18.18 8.19 31.40
N HIS A 593 19.17 9.00 31.77
CA HIS A 593 19.09 10.46 31.82
C HIS A 593 19.85 11.19 30.69
N SER A 594 20.42 10.48 29.70
CA SER A 594 21.05 11.12 28.52
C SER A 594 20.16 11.17 27.26
N ALA A 595 19.47 12.29 27.07
CA ALA A 595 19.22 12.97 25.79
C ALA A 595 18.83 12.17 24.50
N ALA A 596 18.13 11.03 24.59
CA ALA A 596 17.74 10.21 23.43
C ALA A 596 16.33 10.51 22.85
N SER A 597 15.82 11.73 23.01
CA SER A 597 14.54 12.19 22.44
C SER A 597 14.69 13.10 21.21
N SER A 598 15.90 13.19 20.64
CA SER A 598 16.29 14.18 19.62
C SER A 598 16.47 13.61 18.21
N THR A 599 16.36 12.30 18.02
CA THR A 599 16.82 11.61 16.79
C THR A 599 16.02 11.87 15.51
N TYR A 600 14.82 12.45 15.61
CA TYR A 600 13.95 12.75 14.45
C TYR A 600 13.46 14.21 14.38
N TYR A 601 13.80 15.04 15.38
CA TYR A 601 13.43 16.45 15.38
C TYR A 601 14.63 17.27 14.93
N LEU A 602 14.55 17.78 13.70
CA LEU A 602 15.50 18.75 13.18
C LEU A 602 15.54 19.99 14.08
N THR A 603 16.75 20.50 14.31
CA THR A 603 16.94 21.80 14.97
C THR A 603 16.41 22.94 14.10
N ALA A 604 16.10 24.10 14.69
CA ALA A 604 15.63 25.27 13.94
C ALA A 604 16.56 25.65 12.78
N MET A 605 17.88 25.53 12.96
CA MET A 605 18.87 25.80 11.91
C MET A 605 18.85 24.76 10.78
N GLN A 606 18.58 23.48 11.09
CA GLN A 606 18.45 22.43 10.08
C GLN A 606 17.13 22.56 9.30
N GLU A 607 16.01 22.84 9.97
CA GLU A 607 14.76 23.16 9.27
C GLU A 607 14.95 24.42 8.39
N GLU A 608 15.59 25.48 8.88
CA GLU A 608 15.88 26.68 8.06
C GLU A 608 16.81 26.39 6.86
N TYR A 609 17.79 25.49 6.98
CA TYR A 609 18.61 25.04 5.85
C TYR A 609 17.74 24.40 4.76
N PHE A 610 16.96 23.36 5.09
CA PHE A 610 16.10 22.68 4.11
C PHE A 610 15.02 23.60 3.54
N LEU A 611 14.43 24.47 4.36
CA LEU A 611 13.47 25.47 3.88
C LEU A 611 14.14 26.52 2.98
N SER A 612 15.41 26.89 3.21
CA SER A 612 16.15 27.76 2.28
C SER A 612 16.44 27.07 0.94
N TYR A 613 16.71 25.76 0.99
CA TYR A 613 16.96 24.92 -0.17
C TYR A 613 15.71 24.75 -1.05
N PHE A 614 14.50 24.70 -0.48
CA PHE A 614 13.23 24.66 -1.22
C PHE A 614 13.11 25.79 -2.26
N TRP A 615 13.40 27.04 -1.86
CA TRP A 615 13.29 28.21 -2.74
C TRP A 615 14.33 28.20 -3.87
N GLN A 616 15.46 27.52 -3.67
CA GLN A 616 16.52 27.39 -4.68
C GLN A 616 16.34 26.17 -5.61
N SER A 617 15.47 25.21 -5.23
CA SER A 617 15.29 23.93 -5.92
C SER A 617 13.85 23.73 -6.41
N TRP A 618 12.92 23.36 -5.52
CA TRP A 618 11.57 22.98 -5.87
C TRP A 618 10.69 24.16 -6.31
N HIS A 619 10.84 25.33 -5.69
CA HIS A 619 9.98 26.48 -5.97
C HIS A 619 10.09 27.00 -7.41
N CYS A 620 11.25 26.84 -8.07
CA CYS A 620 11.37 27.27 -9.47
C CYS A 620 10.52 26.42 -10.44
N ALA A 621 10.17 25.19 -10.06
CA ALA A 621 9.32 24.29 -10.85
C ALA A 621 7.86 24.23 -10.33
N TYR A 622 7.63 24.33 -9.02
CA TYR A 622 6.32 24.23 -8.37
C TYR A 622 5.97 25.51 -7.61
N GLN A 623 5.41 26.48 -8.34
CA GLN A 623 5.19 27.87 -7.91
C GLN A 623 3.88 28.05 -7.14
N VAL A 624 3.62 27.10 -6.24
CA VAL A 624 2.32 26.89 -5.59
C VAL A 624 2.27 27.40 -4.15
N VAL A 625 3.38 27.97 -3.66
CA VAL A 625 3.51 28.55 -2.31
C VAL A 625 4.08 29.97 -2.43
N ASP A 626 3.47 30.93 -1.74
CA ASP A 626 4.01 32.30 -1.59
C ASP A 626 5.09 32.34 -0.49
N GLU A 627 6.28 32.83 -0.83
CA GLU A 627 7.44 32.83 0.08
C GLU A 627 7.20 33.68 1.32
N THR A 628 6.56 34.84 1.17
CA THR A 628 6.34 35.79 2.28
C THR A 628 5.37 35.21 3.30
N SER A 629 4.24 34.69 2.82
CA SER A 629 3.20 34.06 3.64
C SER A 629 3.71 32.81 4.33
N PHE A 630 4.46 31.96 3.62
CA PHE A 630 5.07 30.77 4.22
C PHE A 630 6.11 31.12 5.29
N ARG A 631 7.01 32.09 5.05
CA ARG A 631 8.01 32.49 6.06
C ARG A 631 7.35 33.07 7.31
N ASN A 632 6.24 33.80 7.15
CA ASN A 632 5.47 34.31 8.28
C ASN A 632 4.76 33.19 9.05
N LEU A 633 4.14 32.23 8.35
CA LEU A 633 3.59 31.01 8.93
C LEU A 633 4.66 30.26 9.73
N TYR A 634 5.79 29.92 9.11
CA TYR A 634 6.88 29.19 9.76
C TYR A 634 7.37 29.87 11.05
N ARG A 635 7.61 31.19 11.02
CA ARG A 635 7.98 31.97 12.22
C ARG A 635 6.93 31.87 13.33
N SER A 636 5.64 31.94 12.98
CA SER A 636 4.54 31.88 13.97
C SER A 636 4.43 30.53 14.69
N LEU A 637 4.95 29.44 14.11
CA LEU A 637 4.90 28.10 14.69
C LEU A 637 5.94 27.88 15.81
N TRP A 638 6.93 28.78 15.95
CA TRP A 638 7.97 28.66 16.99
C TRP A 638 7.56 29.37 18.28
N THR A 639 7.61 28.63 19.39
CA THR A 639 7.45 29.20 20.74
C THR A 639 8.73 28.96 21.55
N ASN A 640 9.30 30.03 22.09
CA ASN A 640 10.50 30.03 22.93
C ASN A 640 11.74 29.31 22.35
N GLY A 641 11.81 29.13 21.02
CA GLY A 641 12.98 28.59 20.30
C GLY A 641 13.32 27.11 20.53
N LYS A 642 12.51 26.36 21.30
CA LYS A 642 12.82 24.96 21.67
C LYS A 642 12.08 23.89 20.85
N SER A 643 10.90 24.21 20.32
CA SER A 643 10.12 23.29 19.47
C SER A 643 9.09 24.02 18.62
N ARG A 644 8.98 23.63 17.35
CA ARG A 644 7.97 24.12 16.40
C ARG A 644 6.63 23.37 16.58
N LYS A 645 5.51 24.08 16.44
CA LYS A 645 4.18 23.46 16.29
C LYS A 645 4.09 22.67 14.97
N PRO A 646 3.43 21.49 14.93
CA PRO A 646 3.22 20.73 13.69
C PRO A 646 2.51 21.56 12.61
N SER A 647 2.82 21.32 11.34
CA SER A 647 2.16 21.97 10.20
C SER A 647 2.40 21.15 8.94
N ALA A 648 1.32 20.71 8.29
CA ALA A 648 1.38 19.85 7.11
C ALA A 648 2.24 20.47 5.99
N LEU A 649 2.07 21.77 5.73
CA LEU A 649 2.76 22.50 4.67
C LEU A 649 4.27 22.61 4.91
N VAL A 650 4.69 22.87 6.15
CA VAL A 650 6.12 22.86 6.49
C VAL A 650 6.68 21.44 6.37
N ASP A 651 5.93 20.43 6.81
CA ASP A 651 6.40 19.05 6.86
C ASP A 651 6.54 18.40 5.48
N ILE A 652 5.64 18.67 4.52
CA ILE A 652 5.84 18.18 3.14
C ILE A 652 7.01 18.86 2.44
N ILE A 653 7.23 20.15 2.69
CA ILE A 653 8.37 20.88 2.12
C ILE A 653 9.69 20.34 2.69
N LEU A 654 9.75 20.10 4.00
CA LEU A 654 10.89 19.44 4.64
C LEU A 654 11.10 18.03 4.07
N ALA A 655 10.04 17.22 3.92
CA ALA A 655 10.14 15.89 3.34
C ALA A 655 10.71 15.89 1.91
N LEU A 656 10.26 16.82 1.04
CA LEU A 656 10.79 17.00 -0.31
C LEU A 656 12.27 17.44 -0.32
N CYS A 657 12.65 18.37 0.57
CA CYS A 657 14.01 18.89 0.61
C CYS A 657 15.00 17.89 1.24
N ILE A 658 14.60 17.17 2.28
CA ILE A 658 15.38 16.08 2.86
C ILE A 658 15.51 14.95 1.83
N HIS A 659 14.45 14.58 1.12
CA HIS A 659 14.53 13.58 0.05
C HIS A 659 15.53 14.00 -1.04
N LEU A 660 15.56 15.28 -1.43
CA LEU A 660 16.53 15.78 -2.42
C LEU A 660 17.99 15.83 -1.89
N ASP A 661 18.19 16.16 -0.61
CA ASP A 661 19.51 16.24 0.04
C ASP A 661 20.07 14.85 0.40
N THR A 662 19.21 13.87 0.77
CA THR A 662 19.58 12.46 1.01
C THR A 662 20.22 11.75 -0.18
N LEU A 663 20.11 12.33 -1.37
CA LEU A 663 20.63 11.79 -2.62
C LEU A 663 21.97 12.45 -3.01
N SER A 664 22.65 13.09 -2.06
CA SER A 664 23.91 13.81 -2.26
C SER A 664 25.03 13.35 -1.32
N PRO A 665 26.16 12.83 -1.83
CA PRO A 665 27.39 12.74 -1.03
C PRO A 665 28.02 14.14 -0.85
N PRO A 666 28.76 14.39 0.25
CA PRO A 666 29.40 15.69 0.48
C PRO A 666 30.51 15.96 -0.56
N SER A 667 30.55 17.18 -1.07
CA SER A 667 31.57 17.61 -2.03
C SER A 667 32.95 17.70 -1.35
N PRO A 668 34.04 17.20 -1.98
CA PRO A 668 35.39 17.39 -1.46
C PRO A 668 35.76 18.89 -1.52
N ALA A 669 36.18 19.45 -0.39
CA ALA A 669 36.66 20.82 -0.34
C ALA A 669 37.93 20.96 -1.18
N THR A 670 37.88 21.79 -2.23
CA THR A 670 39.06 22.14 -3.03
C THR A 670 39.93 23.13 -2.27
N ASP A 671 41.02 22.63 -1.69
CA ASP A 671 42.09 23.47 -1.13
C ASP A 671 42.63 24.42 -2.21
N SER A 672 42.24 25.69 -2.13
CA SER A 672 42.79 26.78 -2.93
C SER A 672 42.99 28.00 -2.03
N GLN A 673 44.22 28.48 -1.95
CA GLN A 673 44.58 29.59 -1.06
C GLN A 673 43.99 30.92 -1.56
N PRO A 674 43.58 31.83 -0.65
CA PRO A 674 43.06 33.13 -1.04
C PRO A 674 44.22 34.06 -1.50
N PRO A 675 44.13 34.70 -2.69
CA PRO A 675 45.02 35.79 -3.03
C PRO A 675 44.63 37.05 -2.25
N SER A 676 45.64 37.76 -1.74
CA SER A 676 45.50 39.04 -1.03
C SER A 676 45.29 40.22 -1.99
N GLY A 677 44.33 41.11 -1.71
CA GLY A 677 44.24 42.40 -2.41
C GLY A 677 42.92 43.15 -2.20
N THR A 678 43.01 44.30 -1.52
CA THR A 678 42.02 45.40 -1.44
C THR A 678 41.47 45.80 -2.83
N ASP A 679 40.19 46.16 -3.04
CA ASP A 679 39.63 47.46 -2.64
C ASP A 679 38.09 47.65 -2.92
N PHE A 680 37.47 48.56 -2.13
CA PHE A 680 36.23 49.36 -2.34
C PHE A 680 34.82 48.78 -2.68
N SER A 681 34.02 48.63 -1.61
CA SER A 681 32.68 49.25 -1.36
C SER A 681 31.35 48.80 -2.04
N ASN A 682 30.34 48.61 -1.15
CA ASN A 682 28.88 48.75 -1.33
C ASN A 682 28.09 47.75 -2.20
N THR A 683 27.71 46.60 -1.62
CA THR A 683 26.34 46.30 -1.12
C THR A 683 26.18 44.81 -0.80
N ASN A 684 26.03 44.46 0.50
CA ASN A 684 25.35 43.26 1.01
C ASN A 684 25.48 43.21 2.54
N LEU A 685 24.35 43.07 3.27
CA LEU A 685 24.33 43.09 4.74
C LEU A 685 23.59 41.89 5.34
N TYR A 686 23.82 40.69 4.78
CA TYR A 686 23.28 39.40 5.28
C TYR A 686 24.24 38.22 5.04
N SER A 687 25.53 38.34 5.39
CA SER A 687 26.51 37.24 5.22
C SER A 687 27.47 37.00 6.40
N SER A 688 27.38 37.77 7.49
CA SER A 688 28.39 37.78 8.57
C SER A 688 28.08 36.90 9.79
N THR A 689 27.03 36.06 9.78
CA THR A 689 26.66 35.17 10.90
C THR A 689 26.61 33.67 10.59
N MET A 690 26.87 33.23 9.35
CA MET A 690 26.79 31.81 8.96
C MET A 690 28.15 31.09 8.81
N SER A 691 29.20 31.55 9.51
CA SER A 691 30.54 30.92 9.48
C SER A 691 30.89 30.08 10.74
N SER A 692 29.98 29.97 11.71
CA SER A 692 30.25 29.38 13.03
C SER A 692 29.47 28.08 13.34
N ALA A 693 28.58 27.64 12.45
CA ALA A 693 27.73 26.46 12.67
C ALA A 693 28.30 25.12 12.12
N SER A 694 29.48 25.14 11.47
CA SER A 694 30.11 23.98 10.83
C SER A 694 31.40 23.49 11.53
N ARG A 695 31.60 23.86 12.80
CA ARG A 695 32.73 23.36 13.62
C ARG A 695 32.19 22.68 14.87
N ILE A 696 32.89 21.62 15.31
CA ILE A 696 32.48 20.57 16.27
C ILE A 696 31.61 19.49 15.57
N SER A 697 32.07 18.26 15.30
CA SER A 697 33.38 17.63 15.59
C SER A 697 33.74 16.45 14.67
N ASN A 698 35.02 16.39 14.26
CA ASN A 698 35.82 15.23 13.84
C ASN A 698 35.45 14.35 12.63
N ASN A 699 36.29 14.48 11.59
CA ASN A 699 36.91 13.42 10.77
C ASN A 699 36.40 11.97 10.95
N GLN A 700 35.30 11.62 10.29
CA GLN A 700 35.06 10.28 9.77
C GLN A 700 34.44 10.42 8.37
N HIS A 701 34.73 9.48 7.45
CA HIS A 701 33.94 9.36 6.23
C HIS A 701 32.48 9.09 6.64
N PRO A 702 31.47 9.68 5.96
CA PRO A 702 30.07 9.43 6.27
C PRO A 702 29.80 7.93 6.14
N SER A 703 29.23 7.36 7.20
CA SER A 703 28.92 5.93 7.23
C SER A 703 27.57 5.67 6.56
N ASP A 704 27.32 4.44 6.10
CA ASP A 704 25.98 4.00 5.62
C ASP A 704 24.83 4.33 6.60
N THR A 705 25.18 4.48 7.88
CA THR A 705 24.29 4.88 8.98
C THR A 705 23.69 6.28 8.79
N ASP A 706 24.47 7.25 8.31
CA ASP A 706 24.06 8.66 8.22
C ASP A 706 23.05 8.88 7.08
N LEU A 707 23.30 8.24 5.93
CA LEU A 707 22.41 8.27 4.76
C LEU A 707 21.03 7.68 5.10
N ARG A 708 21.01 6.54 5.81
CA ARG A 708 19.77 5.92 6.30
C ARG A 708 19.03 6.82 7.29
N GLY A 709 19.74 7.48 8.21
CA GLY A 709 19.14 8.39 9.18
C GLY A 709 18.37 9.54 8.52
N SER A 710 18.95 10.13 7.46
CA SER A 710 18.31 11.24 6.74
C SER A 710 17.10 10.78 5.90
N ILE A 711 17.17 9.60 5.23
CA ILE A 711 16.01 9.01 4.52
C ILE A 711 14.84 8.73 5.47
N ILE A 712 15.12 8.18 6.66
CA ILE A 712 14.10 7.93 7.69
C ILE A 712 13.48 9.25 8.16
N THR A 713 14.29 10.31 8.33
CA THR A 713 13.81 11.63 8.74
C THR A 713 12.88 12.26 7.69
N GLY A 714 13.23 12.20 6.40
CA GLY A 714 12.38 12.69 5.32
C GLY A 714 11.04 11.95 5.23
N ARG A 715 11.06 10.60 5.36
CA ARG A 715 9.85 9.77 5.41
C ARG A 715 8.96 10.10 6.61
N TRP A 716 9.54 10.38 7.78
CA TRP A 716 8.79 10.76 8.98
C TRP A 716 8.04 12.10 8.80
N HIS A 717 8.69 13.11 8.20
CA HIS A 717 8.02 14.38 7.88
C HIS A 717 6.88 14.17 6.86
N TYR A 718 7.06 13.32 5.85
CA TYR A 718 5.98 12.98 4.90
C TYR A 718 4.78 12.32 5.62
N GLN A 719 5.02 11.32 6.45
CA GLN A 719 3.99 10.64 7.23
C GLN A 719 3.27 11.60 8.19
N ARG A 720 4.01 12.52 8.83
CA ARG A 720 3.41 13.54 9.71
C ARG A 720 2.53 14.52 8.92
N CYS A 721 2.94 14.92 7.71
CA CYS A 721 2.09 15.70 6.81
C CYS A 721 0.78 14.96 6.48
N GLN A 722 0.85 13.71 6.02
CA GLN A 722 -0.36 12.92 5.70
C GLN A 722 -1.31 12.81 6.91
N THR A 723 -0.75 12.58 8.10
CA THR A 723 -1.53 12.49 9.35
C THR A 723 -2.26 13.80 9.67
N LEU A 724 -1.61 14.95 9.48
CA LEU A 724 -2.23 16.26 9.71
C LEU A 724 -3.33 16.56 8.68
N LEU A 725 -3.10 16.22 7.40
CA LEU A 725 -4.07 16.46 6.33
C LEU A 725 -5.40 15.73 6.53
N ILE A 726 -5.41 14.55 7.15
CA ILE A 726 -6.66 13.81 7.43
C ILE A 726 -7.63 14.68 8.23
N SER A 727 -7.15 15.44 9.22
CA SER A 727 -7.99 16.34 10.03
C SER A 727 -8.48 17.60 9.29
N GLU A 728 -7.89 17.92 8.12
CA GLU A 728 -8.31 19.04 7.27
C GLU A 728 -9.27 18.61 6.14
N LEU A 729 -9.53 17.31 5.94
CA LEU A 729 -10.33 16.82 4.79
C LEU A 729 -11.82 17.19 4.86
N GLU A 730 -12.39 17.38 6.06
CA GLU A 730 -13.80 17.80 6.21
C GLU A 730 -14.02 19.27 5.81
N ASN A 731 -13.01 20.11 6.04
CA ASN A 731 -13.04 21.55 5.76
C ASN A 731 -11.74 21.93 5.04
N PRO A 732 -11.57 21.50 3.76
CA PRO A 732 -10.33 21.69 3.04
C PRO A 732 -9.99 23.17 2.88
N THR A 733 -8.70 23.47 2.81
CA THR A 733 -8.18 24.83 2.62
C THR A 733 -7.20 24.89 1.45
N ILE A 734 -6.78 26.10 1.07
CA ILE A 734 -5.69 26.29 0.09
C ILE A 734 -4.41 25.56 0.55
N SER A 735 -4.12 25.57 1.86
CA SER A 735 -2.99 24.83 2.45
C SER A 735 -3.15 23.33 2.28
N THR A 736 -4.34 22.79 2.54
CA THR A 736 -4.66 21.37 2.36
C THR A 736 -4.39 20.93 0.91
N LEU A 737 -4.84 21.72 -0.06
CA LEU A 737 -4.63 21.46 -1.49
C LEU A 737 -3.15 21.58 -1.91
N GLN A 738 -2.43 22.60 -1.42
CA GLN A 738 -0.98 22.75 -1.62
C GLN A 738 -0.22 21.53 -1.09
N CYS A 739 -0.59 21.03 0.09
CA CYS A 739 0.05 19.87 0.69
C CYS A 739 -0.25 18.57 -0.06
N GLN A 740 -1.50 18.37 -0.50
CA GLN A 740 -1.86 17.24 -1.37
C GLN A 740 -1.04 17.26 -2.68
N LEU A 741 -0.95 18.42 -3.34
CA LEU A 741 -0.18 18.59 -4.58
C LEU A 741 1.31 18.29 -4.38
N LEU A 742 1.94 18.87 -3.35
CA LEU A 742 3.34 18.59 -3.01
C LEU A 742 3.57 17.12 -2.58
N SER A 743 2.54 16.47 -2.03
CA SER A 743 2.57 15.03 -1.72
C SER A 743 2.53 14.16 -2.97
N VAL A 744 1.83 14.55 -4.03
CA VAL A 744 1.92 13.90 -5.34
C VAL A 744 3.36 14.01 -5.88
N VAL A 745 3.98 15.20 -5.80
CA VAL A 745 5.38 15.40 -6.23
C VAL A 745 6.33 14.49 -5.46
N TYR A 746 6.18 14.39 -4.13
CA TYR A 746 6.98 13.50 -3.29
C TYR A 746 6.83 12.02 -3.71
N LEU A 747 5.60 11.56 -3.99
CA LEU A 747 5.33 10.19 -4.45
C LEU A 747 5.90 9.93 -5.85
N CYS A 748 5.86 10.91 -6.75
CA CYS A 748 6.49 10.81 -8.07
C CYS A 748 8.02 10.66 -7.98
N CYS A 749 8.65 11.38 -7.04
CA CYS A 749 10.09 11.28 -6.76
C CYS A 749 10.45 9.97 -6.06
N SER A 750 9.58 9.46 -5.20
CA SER A 750 9.70 8.13 -4.59
C SER A 750 9.25 6.98 -5.52
N SER A 751 9.08 7.24 -6.82
CA SER A 751 8.64 6.29 -7.85
C SER A 751 7.28 5.59 -7.64
N PHE A 752 6.46 6.01 -6.66
CA PHE A 752 5.13 5.45 -6.36
C PHE A 752 4.03 6.00 -7.30
N GLN A 753 4.20 5.81 -8.61
CA GLN A 753 3.35 6.41 -9.66
C GLN A 753 1.85 6.10 -9.51
N ASN A 754 1.50 4.89 -9.03
CA ASN A 754 0.11 4.49 -8.80
C ASN A 754 -0.56 5.24 -7.63
N MET A 755 0.18 5.47 -6.55
CA MET A 755 -0.29 6.25 -5.40
C MET A 755 -0.36 7.74 -5.78
N ALA A 756 0.63 8.24 -6.53
CA ALA A 756 0.63 9.60 -7.08
C ALA A 756 -0.63 9.86 -7.93
N TYR A 757 -0.99 8.95 -8.85
CA TYR A 757 -2.22 9.04 -9.63
C TYR A 757 -3.49 9.10 -8.74
N SER A 758 -3.58 8.21 -7.75
CA SER A 758 -4.75 8.14 -6.85
C SER A 758 -4.90 9.40 -6.00
N LEU A 759 -3.78 9.95 -5.51
CA LEU A 759 -3.73 11.19 -4.74
C LEU A 759 -4.01 12.42 -5.61
N SER A 760 -3.57 12.45 -6.87
CA SER A 760 -3.93 13.50 -7.83
C SER A 760 -5.45 13.59 -8.02
N ALA A 761 -6.13 12.45 -8.19
CA ALA A 761 -7.59 12.40 -8.31
C ALA A 761 -8.33 12.83 -7.04
N GLN A 762 -7.72 12.65 -5.85
CA GLN A 762 -8.26 13.21 -4.59
C GLN A 762 -8.03 14.73 -4.52
N ALA A 763 -6.85 15.20 -4.91
CA ALA A 763 -6.51 16.62 -4.93
C ALA A 763 -7.38 17.41 -5.91
N ILE A 764 -7.69 16.86 -7.10
CA ILE A 764 -8.57 17.51 -8.09
C ILE A 764 -10.00 17.64 -7.55
N ARG A 765 -10.54 16.60 -6.90
CA ARG A 765 -11.84 16.71 -6.22
C ARG A 765 -11.82 17.73 -5.08
N THR A 766 -10.72 17.80 -4.32
CA THR A 766 -10.53 18.83 -3.27
C THR A 766 -10.49 20.24 -3.88
N ALA A 767 -9.81 20.44 -5.01
CA ALA A 767 -9.78 21.70 -5.75
C ALA A 767 -11.16 22.06 -6.34
N GLN A 768 -11.93 21.07 -6.81
CA GLN A 768 -13.29 21.27 -7.31
C GLN A 768 -14.23 21.73 -6.18
N ILE A 769 -14.18 21.09 -5.00
CA ILE A 769 -14.91 21.49 -3.78
C ILE A 769 -14.58 22.93 -3.39
N LEU A 770 -13.31 23.34 -3.53
CA LEU A 770 -12.83 24.70 -3.26
C LEU A 770 -13.13 25.72 -4.38
N GLY A 771 -13.77 25.31 -5.48
CA GLY A 771 -14.10 26.18 -6.62
C GLY A 771 -12.91 26.61 -7.49
N PHE A 772 -11.75 25.94 -7.39
CA PHE A 772 -10.53 26.31 -8.15
C PHE A 772 -10.63 26.04 -9.67
N HIS A 773 -11.63 25.26 -10.09
CA HIS A 773 -11.95 25.00 -11.50
C HIS A 773 -12.71 26.15 -12.17
N LEU A 774 -13.25 27.09 -11.38
CA LEU A 774 -13.94 28.29 -11.85
C LEU A 774 -12.97 29.48 -11.89
N GLU A 775 -13.27 30.49 -12.72
CA GLU A 775 -12.48 31.73 -12.73
C GLU A 775 -12.59 32.45 -11.38
N PRO A 776 -11.47 32.81 -10.71
CA PRO A 776 -11.50 33.45 -9.40
C PRO A 776 -12.27 34.78 -9.42
N PRO A 777 -13.20 35.03 -8.46
CA PRO A 777 -14.05 36.21 -8.50
C PRO A 777 -13.24 37.51 -8.36
N PRO A 778 -13.65 38.60 -9.03
CA PRO A 778 -12.85 39.82 -9.17
C PRO A 778 -12.70 40.62 -7.87
N ASN A 779 -13.44 40.28 -6.82
CA ASN A 779 -13.35 40.87 -5.49
C ASN A 779 -12.16 40.34 -4.65
N LEU A 780 -11.56 39.21 -5.02
CA LEU A 780 -10.36 38.68 -4.36
C LEU A 780 -9.12 39.49 -4.76
N PRO A 781 -8.09 39.61 -3.88
CA PRO A 781 -6.81 40.23 -4.23
C PRO A 781 -6.16 39.56 -5.44
N GLU A 782 -5.53 40.36 -6.30
CA GLU A 782 -4.87 39.90 -7.54
C GLU A 782 -3.86 38.78 -7.28
N SER A 783 -3.01 38.94 -6.27
CA SER A 783 -2.02 37.94 -5.84
C SER A 783 -2.66 36.60 -5.44
N GLU A 784 -3.83 36.60 -4.81
CA GLU A 784 -4.55 35.39 -4.40
C GLU A 784 -5.24 34.73 -5.59
N ARG A 785 -5.89 35.49 -6.48
CA ARG A 785 -6.50 34.97 -7.71
C ARG A 785 -5.47 34.23 -8.55
N GLU A 786 -4.33 34.86 -8.79
CA GLU A 786 -3.27 34.27 -9.62
C GLU A 786 -2.57 33.08 -8.92
N LEU A 787 -2.48 33.07 -7.58
CA LEU A 787 -2.02 31.89 -6.84
C LEU A 787 -2.99 30.71 -6.99
N ARG A 788 -4.31 30.95 -6.91
CA ARG A 788 -5.34 29.91 -7.12
C ARG A 788 -5.23 29.30 -8.52
N LYS A 789 -5.07 30.13 -9.56
CA LYS A 789 -4.82 29.68 -10.94
C LYS A 789 -3.55 28.83 -11.06
N ARG A 790 -2.43 29.27 -10.46
CA ARG A 790 -1.17 28.51 -10.46
C ARG A 790 -1.33 27.14 -9.79
N ILE A 791 -2.05 27.05 -8.66
CA ILE A 791 -2.31 25.77 -7.97
C ILE A 791 -3.18 24.85 -8.85
N TRP A 792 -4.29 25.35 -9.40
CA TRP A 792 -5.19 24.56 -10.26
C TRP A 792 -4.45 23.98 -11.47
N TRP A 793 -3.79 24.83 -12.26
CA TRP A 793 -3.10 24.38 -13.46
C TRP A 793 -1.90 23.47 -13.14
N THR A 794 -1.11 23.74 -12.10
CA THR A 794 -0.01 22.84 -11.70
C THR A 794 -0.54 21.44 -11.35
N LEU A 795 -1.69 21.35 -10.68
CA LEU A 795 -2.33 20.08 -10.34
C LEU A 795 -2.84 19.33 -11.58
N CYS A 796 -3.61 19.99 -12.45
CA CYS A 796 -4.12 19.39 -13.68
C CYS A 796 -2.99 18.89 -14.59
N ILE A 797 -1.90 19.66 -14.73
CA ILE A 797 -0.74 19.26 -15.52
C ILE A 797 0.01 18.07 -14.90
N ASN A 798 0.09 17.97 -13.57
CA ASN A 798 0.74 16.84 -12.90
C ASN A 798 -0.09 15.54 -13.06
N GLU A 799 -1.42 15.64 -13.00
CA GLU A 799 -2.30 14.52 -13.34
C GLU A 799 -2.13 14.11 -14.82
N LEU A 800 -2.19 15.05 -15.77
CA LEU A 800 -1.97 14.78 -17.20
C LEU A 800 -0.65 14.05 -17.47
N LYS A 801 0.48 14.55 -16.93
CA LYS A 801 1.79 13.88 -17.03
C LYS A 801 1.72 12.43 -16.52
N THR A 802 0.99 12.19 -15.43
CA THR A 802 0.82 10.86 -14.84
C THR A 802 -0.07 9.95 -15.71
N CYS A 803 -1.18 10.48 -16.26
CA CYS A 803 -2.05 9.76 -17.20
C CYS A 803 -1.30 9.34 -18.46
N LEU A 804 -0.58 10.26 -19.09
CA LEU A 804 0.24 10.02 -20.28
C LEU A 804 1.33 8.97 -20.03
N LYS A 805 1.96 8.99 -18.84
CA LYS A 805 3.01 8.03 -18.45
C LYS A 805 2.48 6.60 -18.25
N LEU A 806 1.29 6.46 -17.68
CA LEU A 806 0.65 5.16 -17.38
C LEU A 806 -0.32 4.69 -18.49
N GLY A 807 -0.60 5.54 -19.48
CA GLY A 807 -1.61 5.34 -20.51
C GLY A 807 -3.05 5.30 -19.98
N ARG A 808 -3.33 5.98 -18.88
CA ARG A 808 -4.65 5.96 -18.22
C ARG A 808 -5.65 6.92 -18.87
N PRO A 809 -6.97 6.66 -18.72
CA PRO A 809 -8.01 7.61 -19.08
C PRO A 809 -7.76 8.98 -18.44
N LEU A 810 -8.01 10.01 -19.22
CA LEU A 810 -7.85 11.40 -18.84
C LEU A 810 -9.03 11.86 -17.97
N SER A 811 -8.78 12.74 -17.01
CA SER A 811 -9.80 13.26 -16.10
C SER A 811 -10.71 14.27 -16.80
N GLU A 812 -12.01 14.17 -16.55
CA GLU A 812 -13.01 15.10 -17.09
C GLU A 812 -12.84 16.55 -16.56
N ALA A 813 -12.05 16.73 -15.50
CA ALA A 813 -11.82 18.02 -14.84
C ALA A 813 -11.33 19.14 -15.76
N LEU A 814 -10.57 18.82 -16.82
CA LEU A 814 -10.10 19.79 -17.81
C LEU A 814 -11.23 20.30 -18.70
N ASN A 815 -12.14 19.41 -19.13
CA ASN A 815 -13.27 19.77 -19.98
C ASN A 815 -14.33 20.60 -19.23
N ALA A 816 -14.33 20.52 -17.90
CA ALA A 816 -15.21 21.26 -16.99
C ALA A 816 -14.53 22.50 -16.35
N SER A 817 -13.32 22.88 -16.79
CA SER A 817 -12.59 24.02 -16.23
C SER A 817 -12.96 25.32 -16.93
N GLU A 818 -13.53 26.28 -16.18
CA GLU A 818 -13.73 27.67 -16.63
C GLU A 818 -12.54 28.58 -16.26
N CYS A 819 -11.65 28.12 -15.38
CA CYS A 819 -10.47 28.86 -14.93
C CYS A 819 -9.49 29.16 -16.08
N SER A 820 -9.17 30.44 -16.28
CA SER A 820 -8.13 30.90 -17.22
C SER A 820 -6.71 30.51 -16.78
N LEU A 821 -5.74 30.59 -17.70
CA LEU A 821 -4.32 30.42 -17.40
C LEU A 821 -3.82 31.54 -16.46
N PRO A 822 -2.87 31.27 -15.56
CA PRO A 822 -2.28 32.31 -14.71
C PRO A 822 -1.46 33.30 -15.54
N SER A 823 -1.44 34.56 -15.10
CA SER A 823 -0.55 35.59 -15.65
C SER A 823 0.89 35.41 -15.19
N ASP A 824 1.83 35.64 -16.12
CA ASP A 824 3.27 35.76 -15.87
C ASP A 824 3.79 37.21 -15.98
N ASP A 825 2.88 38.20 -15.94
CA ASP A 825 3.18 39.63 -16.00
C ASP A 825 4.20 40.07 -14.95
N HIS A 826 5.04 41.04 -15.29
CA HIS A 826 6.10 41.52 -14.39
C HIS A 826 5.57 42.01 -13.03
N HIS A 827 4.40 42.67 -13.01
CA HIS A 827 3.74 43.13 -11.79
C HIS A 827 3.32 41.96 -10.88
N VAL A 828 2.67 40.94 -11.44
CA VAL A 828 2.25 39.71 -10.73
C VAL A 828 3.47 38.94 -10.22
N ALA A 829 4.53 38.86 -11.03
CA ALA A 829 5.78 38.19 -10.66
C ALA A 829 6.53 38.89 -9.51
N ILE A 830 6.42 40.22 -9.38
CA ILE A 830 6.95 40.96 -8.21
C ILE A 830 6.09 40.68 -6.96
N GLN A 831 4.76 40.67 -7.08
CA GLN A 831 3.86 40.44 -5.95
C GLN A 831 3.95 39.02 -5.38
N SER A 832 4.21 38.01 -6.21
CA SER A 832 4.17 36.59 -5.82
C SER A 832 5.40 36.07 -5.04
N GLY A 833 6.27 36.96 -4.55
CA GLY A 833 7.26 36.60 -3.53
C GLY A 833 8.37 35.64 -3.99
N SER A 834 9.31 36.14 -4.79
CA SER A 834 10.74 35.87 -4.62
C SER A 834 11.54 36.97 -5.34
N ALA A 835 12.83 37.17 -5.04
CA ALA A 835 13.58 38.36 -5.47
C ALA A 835 13.47 38.61 -6.99
N ALA A 836 12.93 39.77 -7.37
CA ALA A 836 12.52 40.08 -8.74
C ALA A 836 13.68 40.05 -9.74
N LEU A 837 13.85 38.92 -10.41
CA LEU A 837 14.86 38.68 -11.43
C LEU A 837 14.15 38.46 -12.77
N VAL A 838 14.16 39.49 -13.62
CA VAL A 838 13.64 39.43 -14.99
C VAL A 838 14.73 38.89 -15.92
N ALA A 839 14.38 37.95 -16.78
CA ALA A 839 15.27 37.33 -17.76
C ALA A 839 14.88 37.78 -19.17
N GLY A 840 15.18 39.04 -19.51
CA GLY A 840 14.77 39.64 -20.79
C GLY A 840 13.25 39.84 -20.84
N ASN A 841 12.55 39.04 -21.63
CA ASN A 841 11.09 39.07 -21.78
C ASN A 841 10.35 38.01 -20.93
N ALA A 842 11.07 37.22 -20.13
CA ALA A 842 10.47 36.20 -19.26
C ALA A 842 10.59 36.58 -17.77
N THR A 843 9.56 36.23 -16.99
CA THR A 843 9.61 36.26 -15.53
C THR A 843 9.84 34.84 -15.00
N TRP A 844 10.08 34.71 -13.69
CA TRP A 844 10.15 33.39 -13.06
C TRP A 844 8.82 32.61 -13.20
N LEU A 845 7.68 33.30 -13.28
CA LEU A 845 6.35 32.71 -13.47
C LEU A 845 6.11 32.16 -14.88
N SER A 846 6.81 32.69 -15.90
CA SER A 846 6.64 32.31 -17.30
C SER A 846 6.84 30.81 -17.54
N TYR A 847 7.69 30.13 -16.75
CA TYR A 847 7.88 28.68 -16.84
C TYR A 847 6.58 27.90 -16.62
N THR A 848 5.80 28.22 -15.58
CA THR A 848 4.55 27.52 -15.26
C THR A 848 3.53 27.68 -16.39
N VAL A 849 3.43 28.87 -16.97
CA VAL A 849 2.55 29.16 -18.11
C VAL A 849 2.97 28.36 -19.35
N GLN A 850 4.25 28.38 -19.70
CA GLN A 850 4.75 27.70 -20.90
C GLN A 850 4.75 26.17 -20.78
N HIS A 851 5.08 25.64 -19.60
CA HIS A 851 4.95 24.20 -19.27
C HIS A 851 3.49 23.74 -19.33
N THR A 852 2.54 24.57 -18.86
CA THR A 852 1.10 24.28 -18.99
C THR A 852 0.66 24.25 -20.45
N LYS A 853 1.04 25.26 -21.25
CA LYS A 853 0.76 25.30 -22.70
C LYS A 853 1.35 24.10 -23.45
N LEU A 854 2.57 23.69 -23.10
CA LEU A 854 3.23 22.51 -23.68
C LEU A 854 2.43 21.23 -23.41
N VAL A 855 2.07 20.97 -22.16
CA VAL A 855 1.37 19.72 -21.80
C VAL A 855 -0.06 19.70 -22.37
N LEU A 856 -0.73 20.85 -22.50
CA LEU A 856 -2.01 20.96 -23.22
C LEU A 856 -1.85 20.71 -24.72
N ALA A 857 -0.84 21.27 -25.37
CA ALA A 857 -0.55 21.01 -26.79
C ALA A 857 -0.25 19.51 -27.04
N ILE A 858 0.52 18.87 -26.16
CA ILE A 858 0.78 17.42 -26.19
C ILE A 858 -0.51 16.63 -25.97
N HIS A 859 -1.36 17.04 -25.03
CA HIS A 859 -2.67 16.41 -24.76
C HIS A 859 -3.61 16.46 -25.97
N ASP A 860 -3.64 17.57 -26.71
CA ASP A 860 -4.50 17.72 -27.88
C ASP A 860 -4.04 16.85 -29.05
N VAL A 861 -2.72 16.74 -29.27
CA VAL A 861 -2.13 15.80 -30.24
C VAL A 861 -2.38 14.35 -29.81
N TYR A 862 -2.18 14.03 -28.53
CA TYR A 862 -2.39 12.70 -27.95
C TYR A 862 -3.83 12.23 -28.11
N THR A 863 -4.79 13.06 -27.72
CA THR A 863 -6.22 12.71 -27.70
C THR A 863 -6.74 12.50 -29.11
N ASP A 864 -6.38 13.38 -30.05
CA ASP A 864 -6.77 13.26 -31.46
C ASP A 864 -6.15 12.03 -32.14
N PHE A 865 -4.90 11.69 -31.80
CA PHE A 865 -4.24 10.48 -32.28
C PHE A 865 -4.90 9.21 -31.74
N TYR A 866 -5.11 9.10 -30.42
CA TYR A 866 -5.65 7.89 -29.82
C TYR A 866 -7.16 7.70 -30.05
N ASP A 867 -7.94 8.77 -30.19
CA ASP A 867 -9.34 8.67 -30.65
C ASP A 867 -9.41 8.17 -32.11
N GLU A 868 -8.50 8.59 -32.98
CA GLU A 868 -8.42 8.06 -34.36
C GLU A 868 -7.97 6.59 -34.38
N CYS A 869 -6.96 6.21 -33.57
CA CYS A 869 -6.57 4.81 -33.39
C CYS A 869 -7.75 3.95 -32.94
N ALA A 870 -8.49 4.38 -31.91
CA ALA A 870 -9.67 3.67 -31.41
C ALA A 870 -10.77 3.57 -32.48
N ARG A 871 -11.02 4.64 -33.24
CA ARG A 871 -11.99 4.67 -34.34
C ARG A 871 -11.63 3.66 -35.44
N LEU A 872 -10.36 3.60 -35.85
CA LEU A 872 -9.91 2.69 -36.90
C LEU A 872 -9.87 1.22 -36.42
N ILE A 873 -9.44 0.96 -35.18
CA ILE A 873 -9.52 -0.36 -34.56
C ILE A 873 -10.97 -0.87 -34.57
N ALA A 874 -11.92 -0.05 -34.11
CA ALA A 874 -13.34 -0.41 -34.07
C ALA A 874 -13.97 -0.58 -35.46
N LEU A 875 -13.55 0.23 -36.45
CA LEU A 875 -14.04 0.13 -37.83
C LEU A 875 -13.59 -1.15 -38.54
N HIS A 876 -12.36 -1.62 -38.26
CA HIS A 876 -11.76 -2.79 -38.90
C HIS A 876 -11.83 -4.08 -38.06
N GLY A 877 -12.37 -4.02 -36.84
CA GLY A 877 -12.50 -5.19 -35.94
C GLY A 877 -11.16 -5.73 -35.44
N LEU A 878 -10.15 -4.87 -35.29
CA LEU A 878 -8.79 -5.26 -34.89
C LEU A 878 -8.65 -5.31 -33.36
N SER A 879 -7.55 -5.88 -32.88
CA SER A 879 -7.17 -5.85 -31.45
C SER A 879 -6.23 -4.68 -31.12
N SER A 880 -5.48 -4.22 -32.12
CA SER A 880 -4.38 -3.26 -32.01
C SER A 880 -4.11 -2.57 -33.36
N ILE A 881 -3.54 -1.36 -33.35
CA ILE A 881 -3.16 -0.69 -34.62
C ILE A 881 -2.06 -1.43 -35.38
N TYR A 882 -1.29 -2.31 -34.71
CA TYR A 882 -0.19 -3.06 -35.33
C TYR A 882 -0.66 -4.27 -36.15
N ASP A 883 -1.93 -4.67 -36.01
CA ASP A 883 -2.52 -5.83 -36.70
C ASP A 883 -2.70 -5.56 -38.20
N ASN A 884 -2.73 -4.30 -38.64
CA ASN A 884 -2.94 -3.91 -40.02
C ASN A 884 -2.07 -2.69 -40.41
N GLN A 885 -1.19 -2.89 -41.40
CA GLN A 885 -0.26 -1.87 -41.87
C GLN A 885 -0.96 -0.61 -42.42
N GLN A 886 -2.11 -0.73 -43.08
CA GLN A 886 -2.87 0.40 -43.60
C GLN A 886 -3.50 1.25 -42.48
N VAL A 887 -3.93 0.60 -41.39
CA VAL A 887 -4.44 1.28 -40.19
C VAL A 887 -3.30 2.01 -39.47
N LEU A 888 -2.14 1.37 -39.31
CA LEU A 888 -0.95 2.00 -38.71
C LEU A 888 -0.49 3.23 -39.52
N GLU A 889 -0.48 3.13 -40.86
CA GLU A 889 -0.12 4.24 -41.74
C GLU A 889 -1.14 5.38 -41.67
N ALA A 890 -2.45 5.10 -41.66
CA ALA A 890 -3.48 6.11 -41.46
C ALA A 890 -3.35 6.83 -40.09
N CYS A 891 -3.03 6.08 -39.02
CA CYS A 891 -2.75 6.65 -37.71
C CYS A 891 -1.51 7.57 -37.74
N ALA A 892 -0.43 7.15 -38.42
CA ALA A 892 0.79 7.95 -38.56
C ALA A 892 0.57 9.23 -39.41
N GLN A 893 -0.22 9.15 -40.48
CA GLN A 893 -0.63 10.32 -41.27
C GLN A 893 -1.46 11.30 -40.43
N ARG A 894 -2.42 10.81 -39.64
CA ARG A 894 -3.20 11.65 -38.72
C ARG A 894 -2.31 12.32 -37.69
N PHE A 895 -1.43 11.55 -37.05
CA PHE A 895 -0.45 12.06 -36.08
C PHE A 895 0.39 13.19 -36.68
N LYS A 896 1.01 12.97 -37.85
CA LYS A 896 1.84 13.96 -38.55
C LYS A 896 1.07 15.26 -38.82
N SER A 897 -0.20 15.18 -39.21
CA SER A 897 -1.07 16.35 -39.47
C SER A 897 -1.38 17.23 -38.25
N ARG A 898 -1.00 16.81 -37.04
CA ARG A 898 -1.22 17.58 -35.79
C ARG A 898 0.06 18.11 -35.15
N LEU A 899 1.24 17.76 -35.67
CA LEU A 899 2.54 18.16 -35.10
C LEU A 899 2.80 19.67 -35.19
N ASP A 900 2.19 20.38 -36.15
CA ASP A 900 2.26 21.84 -36.30
C ASP A 900 1.93 22.61 -35.00
N ILE A 901 1.11 22.02 -34.12
CA ILE A 901 0.75 22.58 -32.81
C ILE A 901 1.98 22.68 -31.90
N LEU A 902 2.87 21.68 -31.94
CA LEU A 902 4.10 21.65 -31.15
C LEU A 902 5.14 22.62 -31.73
N GLU A 903 5.26 22.70 -33.06
CA GLU A 903 6.09 23.71 -33.69
C GLU A 903 5.63 25.13 -33.33
N ASP A 904 4.33 25.39 -33.40
CA ASP A 904 3.77 26.69 -33.05
C ASP A 904 4.03 27.05 -31.59
N TRP A 905 3.91 26.08 -30.67
CA TRP A 905 4.31 26.27 -29.28
C TRP A 905 5.79 26.66 -29.16
N THR A 906 6.72 25.95 -29.82
CA THR A 906 8.17 26.27 -29.72
C THR A 906 8.51 27.67 -30.22
N ARG A 907 7.80 28.18 -31.25
CA ARG A 907 7.95 29.56 -31.75
C ARG A 907 7.52 30.59 -30.70
N HIS A 908 6.45 30.30 -29.96
CA HIS A 908 5.87 31.17 -28.93
C HIS A 908 6.54 31.10 -27.55
N VAL A 909 7.52 30.22 -27.33
CA VAL A 909 8.33 30.24 -26.09
C VAL A 909 9.16 31.53 -26.03
N PRO A 910 9.14 32.30 -24.92
CA PRO A 910 9.98 33.48 -24.76
C PRO A 910 11.46 33.12 -24.80
N ASP A 911 12.28 33.94 -25.48
CA ASP A 911 13.73 33.71 -25.59
C ASP A 911 14.44 33.68 -24.24
N GLY A 912 13.90 34.35 -23.22
CA GLY A 912 14.35 34.24 -21.83
C GLY A 912 14.34 32.80 -21.28
N LEU A 913 13.39 31.96 -21.73
CA LEU A 913 13.21 30.56 -21.32
C LEU A 913 13.80 29.53 -22.29
N LYS A 914 14.33 29.94 -23.45
CA LYS A 914 15.02 29.04 -24.37
C LYS A 914 16.41 28.70 -23.82
N ALA A 915 16.78 27.42 -23.90
CA ALA A 915 18.14 26.99 -23.61
C ALA A 915 19.10 27.54 -24.68
N GLN A 916 20.23 28.10 -24.27
CA GLN A 916 21.20 28.69 -25.21
C GLN A 916 22.04 27.57 -25.84
N ARG A 917 22.26 27.63 -27.15
CA ARG A 917 23.03 26.64 -27.91
C ARG A 917 24.39 27.17 -28.33
N VAL A 918 25.41 26.32 -28.28
CA VAL A 918 26.75 26.63 -28.80
C VAL A 918 26.66 26.76 -30.33
N GLY A 919 27.26 27.79 -30.91
CA GLY A 919 27.32 27.98 -32.37
C GLY A 919 26.02 28.42 -33.05
N GLY A 920 24.96 28.76 -32.30
CA GLY A 920 23.71 29.27 -32.87
C GLY A 920 22.67 28.19 -33.26
N GLY A 921 22.78 26.99 -32.69
CA GLY A 921 21.78 25.91 -32.83
C GLY A 921 20.37 26.28 -32.37
N GLN A 922 19.37 25.49 -32.76
CA GLN A 922 17.97 25.78 -32.48
C GLN A 922 17.49 25.10 -31.18
N PRO A 923 16.97 25.85 -30.20
CA PRO A 923 16.31 25.29 -29.01
C PRO A 923 15.12 24.39 -29.38
N PHE A 924 14.84 23.38 -28.55
CA PHE A 924 13.83 22.34 -28.76
C PHE A 924 14.01 21.48 -30.03
N SER A 925 15.09 21.66 -30.81
CA SER A 925 15.35 20.85 -32.00
C SER A 925 16.11 19.55 -31.67
N THR A 926 16.21 18.67 -32.66
CA THR A 926 17.06 17.46 -32.60
C THR A 926 18.35 17.62 -33.42
N ASP A 927 18.85 18.86 -33.57
CA ASP A 927 20.04 19.18 -34.38
C ASP A 927 21.38 18.70 -33.79
N GLY A 928 21.37 18.20 -32.54
CA GLY A 928 22.54 17.72 -31.82
C GLY A 928 23.46 18.82 -31.28
N THR A 929 23.06 20.09 -31.31
CA THR A 929 23.89 21.21 -30.85
C THR A 929 24.02 21.23 -29.32
N ALA A 930 25.23 21.49 -28.81
CA ALA A 930 25.50 21.48 -27.37
C ALA A 930 24.86 22.67 -26.64
N LEU A 931 24.56 22.50 -25.35
CA LEU A 931 24.09 23.56 -24.46
C LEU A 931 25.24 24.50 -24.10
N ALA A 932 24.96 25.80 -24.05
CA ALA A 932 25.85 26.82 -23.48
C ALA A 932 25.59 26.94 -21.97
N LEU A 933 26.03 25.94 -21.19
CA LEU A 933 25.75 25.86 -19.75
C LEU A 933 26.48 26.93 -18.92
N GLN A 934 27.62 27.44 -19.38
CA GLN A 934 28.44 28.45 -18.68
C GLN A 934 28.02 29.91 -19.01
N GLY A 935 26.73 30.21 -18.91
CA GLY A 935 26.22 31.58 -18.99
C GLY A 935 26.53 32.39 -17.72
N VAL A 936 27.66 33.12 -17.73
CA VAL A 936 28.33 33.78 -16.58
C VAL A 936 27.43 34.65 -15.65
N PHE A 937 26.21 35.01 -16.05
CA PHE A 937 25.31 35.91 -15.30
C PHE A 937 23.86 35.41 -15.12
N ALA A 938 23.53 34.17 -15.49
CA ALA A 938 22.15 33.65 -15.36
C ALA A 938 21.87 33.07 -13.96
N PRO A 939 20.77 33.44 -13.26
CA PRO A 939 20.40 32.83 -11.97
C PRO A 939 20.15 31.31 -12.05
N LEU A 940 20.45 30.58 -10.98
CA LEU A 940 20.31 29.11 -10.91
C LEU A 940 18.89 28.63 -11.26
N TRP A 941 17.85 29.32 -10.76
CA TRP A 941 16.46 28.99 -11.04
C TRP A 941 16.13 29.07 -12.54
N LEU A 942 16.70 30.04 -13.25
CA LEU A 942 16.48 30.25 -14.69
C LEU A 942 17.20 29.18 -15.51
N GLN A 943 18.44 28.84 -15.12
CA GLN A 943 19.18 27.73 -15.73
C GLN A 943 18.41 26.42 -15.61
N ARG A 944 17.85 26.13 -14.42
CA ARG A 944 16.96 24.98 -14.19
C ARG A 944 15.70 25.04 -15.04
N GLN A 945 14.96 26.14 -15.05
CA GLN A 945 13.72 26.26 -15.84
C GLN A 945 13.94 26.06 -17.35
N ARG A 946 15.01 26.63 -17.92
CA ARG A 946 15.40 26.42 -19.33
C ARG A 946 15.62 24.94 -19.63
N LEU A 947 16.44 24.28 -18.82
CA LEU A 947 16.78 22.87 -18.98
C LEU A 947 15.56 21.95 -18.77
N PHE A 948 14.77 22.19 -17.72
CA PHE A 948 13.57 21.40 -17.43
C PHE A 948 12.52 21.51 -18.52
N LEU A 949 12.31 22.69 -19.09
CA LEU A 949 11.32 22.89 -20.15
C LEU A 949 11.71 22.11 -21.42
N GLU A 950 13.00 22.11 -21.78
CA GLU A 950 13.51 21.41 -22.97
C GLU A 950 13.59 19.89 -22.79
N LEU A 951 14.04 19.39 -21.63
CA LEU A 951 14.01 17.96 -21.31
C LEU A 951 12.57 17.44 -21.21
N THR A 952 11.65 18.22 -20.64
CA THR A 952 10.21 17.86 -20.60
C THR A 952 9.62 17.80 -22.01
N TYR A 953 9.91 18.77 -22.88
CA TYR A 953 9.50 18.77 -24.27
C TYR A 953 9.94 17.48 -24.98
N HIS A 954 11.24 17.15 -24.95
CA HIS A 954 11.75 15.94 -25.59
C HIS A 954 11.16 14.66 -24.97
N ASN A 955 10.98 14.58 -23.65
CA ASN A 955 10.34 13.43 -23.01
C ASN A 955 8.88 13.25 -23.44
N LEU A 956 8.10 14.34 -23.56
CA LEU A 956 6.71 14.28 -24.01
C LEU A 956 6.61 13.92 -25.50
N CYS A 957 7.50 14.43 -26.35
CA CYS A 957 7.62 13.97 -27.73
C CYS A 957 7.93 12.47 -27.79
N ILE A 958 8.87 11.95 -26.99
CA ILE A 958 9.15 10.50 -26.90
C ILE A 958 7.89 9.70 -26.53
N VAL A 959 7.07 10.19 -25.59
CA VAL A 959 5.79 9.53 -25.23
C VAL A 959 4.81 9.48 -26.40
N LEU A 960 4.72 10.55 -27.20
CA LEU A 960 3.88 10.58 -28.41
C LEU A 960 4.40 9.64 -29.51
N TYR A 961 5.68 9.75 -29.90
CA TYR A 961 6.25 8.97 -31.00
C TYR A 961 6.40 7.47 -30.70
N ARG A 962 6.48 7.06 -29.41
CA ARG A 962 6.61 5.66 -28.96
C ARG A 962 5.61 4.72 -29.63
N ALA A 963 4.37 5.17 -29.84
CA ALA A 963 3.31 4.36 -30.44
C ALA A 963 3.59 3.99 -31.91
N LEU A 964 4.41 4.76 -32.63
CA LEU A 964 4.72 4.57 -34.03
C LEU A 964 5.99 3.75 -34.28
N ILE A 965 6.76 3.43 -33.22
CA ILE A 965 7.84 2.44 -33.31
C ILE A 965 7.20 1.05 -33.45
N SER A 966 7.32 0.47 -34.64
CA SER A 966 6.70 -0.80 -35.03
C SER A 966 7.74 -1.89 -35.20
N PHE A 967 7.42 -3.11 -34.77
CA PHE A 967 8.29 -4.28 -34.87
C PHE A 967 7.93 -5.17 -36.08
N SER A 968 7.13 -4.67 -37.01
CA SER A 968 6.68 -5.40 -38.20
C SER A 968 7.68 -5.25 -39.36
N HIS A 969 8.01 -6.34 -40.05
CA HIS A 969 9.02 -6.35 -41.11
C HIS A 969 8.73 -5.47 -42.34
N ASN A 970 7.49 -5.01 -42.53
CA ASN A 970 7.10 -4.07 -43.58
C ASN A 970 6.44 -2.83 -42.94
N THR A 971 7.16 -1.72 -42.85
CA THR A 971 6.62 -0.41 -42.40
C THR A 971 6.47 0.56 -43.57
N SER A 972 5.45 1.42 -43.53
CA SER A 972 5.35 2.56 -44.46
C SER A 972 6.47 3.58 -44.17
N PRO A 973 7.00 4.29 -45.19
CA PRO A 973 7.96 5.37 -45.02
C PRO A 973 7.53 6.43 -43.98
N ILE A 974 6.23 6.72 -43.86
CA ILE A 974 5.71 7.71 -42.90
C ILE A 974 5.85 7.20 -41.45
N VAL A 975 5.65 5.90 -41.25
CA VAL A 975 5.80 5.25 -39.93
C VAL A 975 7.27 5.22 -39.54
N GLU A 976 8.16 4.88 -40.47
CA GLU A 976 9.62 4.86 -40.26
C GLU A 976 10.18 6.27 -40.00
N GLU A 977 9.70 7.29 -40.72
CA GLU A 977 10.02 8.71 -40.47
C GLU A 977 9.62 9.11 -39.04
N CYS A 978 8.41 8.76 -38.60
CA CYS A 978 7.93 9.06 -37.25
C CYS A 978 8.72 8.31 -36.17
N ALA A 979 9.03 7.01 -36.37
CA ALA A 979 9.87 6.24 -35.46
C ALA A 979 11.28 6.85 -35.35
N THR A 980 11.83 7.34 -36.47
CA THR A 980 13.14 8.00 -36.53
C THR A 980 13.12 9.34 -35.77
N GLN A 981 12.06 10.15 -35.88
CA GLN A 981 11.94 11.35 -35.04
C GLN A 981 11.78 11.02 -33.55
N GLY A 982 11.08 9.94 -33.21
CA GLY A 982 10.97 9.44 -31.84
C GLY A 982 12.34 9.09 -31.23
N VAL A 983 13.19 8.37 -31.96
CA VAL A 983 14.56 8.06 -31.47
C VAL A 983 15.48 9.28 -31.49
N ASN A 984 15.32 10.22 -32.43
CA ASN A 984 16.08 11.48 -32.45
C ASN A 984 15.82 12.30 -31.18
N HIS A 985 14.56 12.37 -30.70
CA HIS A 985 14.25 13.01 -29.41
C HIS A 985 14.87 12.26 -28.22
N ALA A 986 14.93 10.93 -28.24
CA ALA A 986 15.58 10.13 -27.19
C ALA A 986 17.11 10.29 -27.16
N ILE A 987 17.74 10.37 -28.33
CA ILE A 987 19.16 10.70 -28.51
C ILE A 987 19.44 12.10 -27.96
N THR A 988 18.68 13.10 -28.40
CA THR A 988 18.83 14.49 -27.93
C THR A 988 18.66 14.58 -26.42
N LEU A 989 17.59 14.01 -25.84
CA LEU A 989 17.38 14.00 -24.39
C LEU A 989 18.57 13.41 -23.64
N THR A 990 19.12 12.30 -24.13
CA THR A 990 20.30 11.65 -23.53
C THR A 990 21.54 12.53 -23.62
N VAL A 991 21.79 13.17 -24.76
CA VAL A 991 22.95 14.06 -24.94
C VAL A 991 22.85 15.31 -24.05
N LEU A 992 21.67 15.93 -23.96
CA LEU A 992 21.45 17.10 -23.09
C LEU A 992 21.56 16.73 -21.61
N THR A 993 21.02 15.57 -21.21
CA THR A 993 21.12 15.06 -19.84
C THR A 993 22.57 14.73 -19.48
N HIS A 994 23.30 14.04 -20.37
CA HIS A 994 24.73 13.72 -20.22
C HIS A 994 25.59 14.98 -20.06
N GLN A 995 25.40 15.98 -20.91
CA GLN A 995 26.12 17.24 -20.77
C GLN A 995 25.75 17.94 -19.45
N ALA A 996 24.46 18.02 -19.11
CA ALA A 996 24.01 18.68 -17.90
C ALA A 996 24.52 18.04 -16.61
N VAL A 997 24.56 16.69 -16.50
CA VAL A 997 25.09 16.01 -15.30
C VAL A 997 26.62 15.95 -15.25
N SER A 998 27.30 16.09 -16.39
CA SER A 998 28.78 16.06 -16.46
C SER A 998 29.40 17.44 -16.21
N GLU A 999 28.74 18.51 -16.67
CA GLU A 999 29.26 19.89 -16.59
C GLU A 999 28.64 20.70 -15.44
N THR A 1000 27.51 20.28 -14.85
CA THR A 1000 26.77 21.06 -13.84
C THR A 1000 26.07 20.21 -12.77
N GLU A 1001 25.70 20.88 -11.67
CA GLU A 1001 24.85 20.31 -10.61
C GLU A 1001 23.34 20.61 -10.82
N LEU A 1002 22.93 21.04 -12.03
CA LEU A 1002 21.54 21.49 -12.29
C LEU A 1002 20.51 20.39 -12.04
N LEU A 1003 20.82 19.16 -12.46
CA LEU A 1003 20.00 17.95 -12.36
C LEU A 1003 20.27 17.09 -11.12
N LYS A 1004 21.15 17.53 -10.20
CA LYS A 1004 21.53 16.75 -9.02
C LYS A 1004 20.30 16.41 -8.16
N GLY A 1005 20.07 15.11 -7.92
CA GLY A 1005 18.95 14.58 -7.13
C GLY A 1005 17.56 14.68 -7.80
N TRP A 1006 17.45 15.17 -9.04
CA TRP A 1006 16.16 15.34 -9.72
C TRP A 1006 15.65 14.03 -10.33
N GLN A 1007 14.84 13.29 -9.58
CA GLN A 1007 14.30 11.99 -10.00
C GLN A 1007 13.54 12.03 -11.34
N GLU A 1008 12.80 13.12 -11.65
CA GLU A 1008 12.11 13.21 -12.94
C GLU A 1008 13.10 13.11 -14.12
N ALA A 1009 14.31 13.66 -14.01
CA ALA A 1009 15.34 13.57 -15.05
C ALA A 1009 15.84 12.14 -15.24
N PHE A 1010 16.01 11.37 -14.17
CA PHE A 1010 16.30 9.94 -14.27
C PHE A 1010 15.17 9.15 -14.96
N GLN A 1011 13.91 9.46 -14.65
CA GLN A 1011 12.77 8.81 -15.30
C GLN A 1011 12.67 9.17 -16.79
N TRP A 1012 13.01 10.40 -17.18
CA TRP A 1012 13.12 10.81 -18.58
C TRP A 1012 14.28 10.10 -19.30
N GLN A 1013 15.42 9.94 -18.63
CA GLN A 1013 16.57 9.21 -19.17
C GLN A 1013 16.28 7.71 -19.34
N TRP A 1014 15.61 7.08 -18.36
CA TRP A 1014 15.14 5.69 -18.44
C TRP A 1014 14.20 5.48 -19.63
N ASN A 1015 13.25 6.39 -19.82
CA ASN A 1015 12.37 6.41 -20.97
C ASN A 1015 13.17 6.48 -22.30
N ALA A 1016 14.09 7.44 -22.43
CA ALA A 1016 14.92 7.60 -23.63
C ALA A 1016 15.78 6.35 -23.93
N ALA A 1017 16.40 5.74 -22.91
CA ALA A 1017 17.21 4.55 -23.07
C ALA A 1017 16.41 3.34 -23.60
N ILE A 1018 15.24 3.06 -23.02
CA ILE A 1018 14.38 1.96 -23.46
C ILE A 1018 13.83 2.21 -24.89
N ILE A 1019 13.59 3.47 -25.25
CA ILE A 1019 13.12 3.84 -26.60
C ILE A 1019 14.23 3.69 -27.65
N MET A 1020 15.47 4.07 -27.33
CA MET A 1020 16.63 3.75 -28.19
C MET A 1020 16.80 2.24 -28.36
N VAL A 1021 16.73 1.46 -27.28
CA VAL A 1021 16.79 -0.01 -27.32
C VAL A 1021 15.69 -0.61 -28.20
N GLY A 1022 14.43 -0.16 -28.05
CA GLY A 1022 13.32 -0.64 -28.87
C GLY A 1022 13.45 -0.24 -30.35
N TYR A 1023 13.97 0.95 -30.65
CA TYR A 1023 14.24 1.37 -32.03
C TYR A 1023 15.35 0.54 -32.68
N LEU A 1024 16.40 0.17 -31.94
CA LEU A 1024 17.47 -0.71 -32.44
C LEU A 1024 16.97 -2.10 -32.82
N LEU A 1025 15.99 -2.63 -32.08
CA LEU A 1025 15.35 -3.90 -32.40
C LEU A 1025 14.38 -3.79 -33.60
N ALA A 1026 13.64 -2.69 -33.71
CA ALA A 1026 12.70 -2.45 -34.80
C ALA A 1026 13.38 -2.11 -36.15
N HIS A 1027 14.40 -1.25 -36.14
CA HIS A 1027 15.00 -0.65 -37.33
C HIS A 1027 16.55 -0.75 -37.33
N PRO A 1028 17.15 -1.94 -37.22
CA PRO A 1028 18.60 -2.08 -36.97
C PRO A 1028 19.51 -1.52 -38.07
N LEU A 1029 19.00 -1.46 -39.31
CA LEU A 1029 19.72 -0.98 -40.49
C LEU A 1029 19.57 0.54 -40.75
N SER A 1030 18.75 1.24 -39.97
CA SER A 1030 18.57 2.70 -40.10
C SER A 1030 19.86 3.46 -39.78
N PRO A 1031 20.18 4.58 -40.48
CA PRO A 1031 21.29 5.46 -40.11
C PRO A 1031 21.22 5.95 -38.66
N ALA A 1032 20.01 6.22 -38.15
CA ALA A 1032 19.80 6.65 -36.76
C ALA A 1032 20.19 5.57 -35.75
N SER A 1033 20.16 4.28 -36.14
CA SER A 1033 20.54 3.16 -35.27
C SER A 1033 22.04 3.12 -34.95
N ALA A 1034 22.91 3.69 -35.78
CA ALA A 1034 24.33 3.87 -35.43
C ALA A 1034 24.51 4.94 -34.33
N VAL A 1035 23.77 6.05 -34.45
CA VAL A 1035 23.80 7.15 -33.47
C VAL A 1035 23.17 6.71 -32.14
N ALA A 1036 22.03 6.01 -32.17
CA ALA A 1036 21.39 5.44 -30.98
C ALA A 1036 22.30 4.47 -30.24
N ARG A 1037 23.02 3.58 -30.96
CA ARG A 1037 24.04 2.67 -30.36
C ARG A 1037 25.12 3.44 -29.60
N SER A 1038 25.77 4.43 -30.24
CA SER A 1038 26.80 5.24 -29.57
C SER A 1038 26.25 6.10 -28.42
N THR A 1039 24.99 6.53 -28.51
CA THR A 1039 24.34 7.35 -27.47
C THR A 1039 23.90 6.52 -26.26
N LEU A 1040 23.61 5.23 -26.41
CA LEU A 1040 23.34 4.34 -25.28
C LEU A 1040 24.55 4.19 -24.34
N SER A 1041 25.79 4.33 -24.83
CA SER A 1041 26.97 4.40 -23.96
C SER A 1041 26.92 5.63 -23.04
N LYS A 1042 26.52 6.79 -23.57
CA LYS A 1042 26.29 8.00 -22.75
C LYS A 1042 25.13 7.84 -21.78
N ALA A 1043 24.08 7.08 -22.15
CA ALA A 1043 22.98 6.78 -21.24
C ALA A 1043 23.46 5.97 -20.02
N ILE A 1044 24.36 5.00 -20.22
CA ILE A 1044 25.00 4.23 -19.13
C ILE A 1044 25.81 5.16 -18.22
N GLU A 1045 26.66 6.04 -18.79
CA GLU A 1045 27.40 7.04 -17.99
C GLU A 1045 26.45 7.95 -17.17
N VAL A 1046 25.32 8.40 -17.73
CA VAL A 1046 24.30 9.16 -16.99
C VAL A 1046 23.70 8.33 -15.86
N PHE A 1047 23.39 7.05 -16.08
CA PHE A 1047 22.88 6.16 -15.04
C PHE A 1047 23.91 5.87 -13.96
N GLU A 1048 25.21 5.80 -14.27
CA GLU A 1048 26.29 5.71 -13.29
C GLU A 1048 26.44 6.99 -12.46
N VAL A 1049 26.30 8.17 -13.06
CA VAL A 1049 26.30 9.46 -12.35
C VAL A 1049 25.09 9.56 -11.42
N PHE A 1050 23.91 9.14 -11.88
CA PHE A 1050 22.73 8.98 -11.01
C PHE A 1050 22.89 7.86 -9.97
N GLY A 1051 23.67 6.81 -10.26
CA GLY A 1051 23.99 5.70 -9.35
C GLY A 1051 24.75 6.15 -8.11
N LYS A 1052 25.54 7.23 -8.22
CA LYS A 1052 26.21 7.91 -7.10
C LYS A 1052 25.24 8.70 -6.20
N GLN A 1053 23.99 8.90 -6.64
CA GLN A 1053 22.94 9.66 -5.95
C GLN A 1053 21.87 8.74 -5.38
N PHE A 1054 21.46 7.71 -6.11
CA PHE A 1054 20.56 6.64 -5.66
C PHE A 1054 20.96 5.28 -6.27
N ALA A 1055 20.89 4.22 -5.46
CA ALA A 1055 21.41 2.89 -5.78
C ALA A 1055 20.83 2.22 -7.05
N VAL A 1056 19.72 2.74 -7.59
CA VAL A 1056 19.08 2.19 -8.79
C VAL A 1056 19.61 2.78 -10.09
N GLY A 1057 20.35 3.90 -10.05
CA GLY A 1057 21.12 4.34 -11.20
C GLY A 1057 22.11 3.27 -11.66
N THR A 1058 22.84 2.63 -10.73
CA THR A 1058 23.75 1.52 -11.03
C THR A 1058 23.02 0.33 -11.68
N ARG A 1059 21.89 -0.11 -11.10
CA ARG A 1059 21.07 -1.20 -11.68
C ARG A 1059 20.56 -0.85 -13.10
N ALA A 1060 20.20 0.42 -13.34
CA ALA A 1060 19.74 0.88 -14.65
C ALA A 1060 20.87 0.86 -15.69
N ALA A 1061 22.09 1.23 -15.29
CA ALA A 1061 23.29 1.11 -16.12
C ALA A 1061 23.56 -0.36 -16.50
N ASP A 1062 23.57 -1.27 -15.51
CA ASP A 1062 23.79 -2.72 -15.71
C ASP A 1062 22.79 -3.31 -16.71
N VAL A 1063 21.51 -2.99 -16.54
CA VAL A 1063 20.42 -3.46 -17.40
C VAL A 1063 20.57 -2.95 -18.83
N VAL A 1064 20.81 -1.64 -19.03
CA VAL A 1064 20.96 -1.06 -20.38
C VAL A 1064 22.22 -1.59 -21.07
N GLN A 1065 23.31 -1.78 -20.33
CA GLN A 1065 24.53 -2.41 -20.83
C GLN A 1065 24.32 -3.90 -21.20
N CYS A 1066 23.50 -4.63 -20.44
CA CYS A 1066 23.13 -6.01 -20.77
C CYS A 1066 22.25 -6.09 -22.02
N LEU A 1067 21.26 -5.19 -22.15
CA LEU A 1067 20.41 -5.11 -23.33
C LEU A 1067 21.23 -4.78 -24.59
N LEU A 1068 22.12 -3.79 -24.51
CA LEU A 1068 22.99 -3.39 -25.62
C LEU A 1068 23.87 -4.55 -26.10
N ARG A 1069 24.59 -5.23 -25.19
CA ARG A 1069 25.45 -6.39 -25.51
C ARG A 1069 24.68 -7.52 -26.19
N ARG A 1070 23.45 -7.81 -25.73
CA ARG A 1070 22.59 -8.86 -26.33
C ARG A 1070 22.07 -8.46 -27.71
N ILE A 1071 21.71 -7.18 -27.91
CA ILE A 1071 21.28 -6.66 -29.21
C ILE A 1071 22.44 -6.73 -30.22
N GLU A 1072 23.65 -6.34 -29.82
CA GLU A 1072 24.85 -6.46 -30.66
C GLU A 1072 25.10 -7.91 -31.09
N TYR A 1073 24.95 -8.88 -30.17
CA TYR A 1073 25.06 -10.30 -30.48
C TYR A 1073 23.99 -10.78 -31.48
N VAL A 1074 22.72 -10.39 -31.29
CA VAL A 1074 21.62 -10.75 -32.21
C VAL A 1074 21.84 -10.14 -33.60
N LEU A 1075 22.32 -8.89 -33.68
CA LEU A 1075 22.58 -8.22 -34.96
C LEU A 1075 23.80 -8.78 -35.69
N GLN A 1076 24.84 -9.23 -34.96
CA GLN A 1076 26.00 -9.90 -35.55
C GLN A 1076 25.62 -11.29 -36.11
N ASN A 1077 24.86 -12.09 -35.36
CA ASN A 1077 24.50 -13.44 -35.78
C ASN A 1077 23.34 -13.51 -36.78
N GLY A 1078 22.36 -12.59 -36.70
CA GLY A 1078 21.23 -12.53 -37.63
C GLY A 1078 21.63 -12.29 -39.09
N GLN A 1079 22.77 -11.64 -39.34
CA GLN A 1079 23.32 -11.47 -40.69
C GLN A 1079 23.75 -12.80 -41.33
N SER A 1080 23.98 -13.86 -40.55
CA SER A 1080 24.29 -15.21 -41.05
C SER A 1080 23.11 -15.90 -41.73
N GLY A 1081 21.87 -15.52 -41.38
CA GLY A 1081 20.64 -16.17 -41.85
C GLY A 1081 20.03 -15.56 -43.12
N LEU A 1082 20.54 -14.43 -43.59
CA LEU A 1082 19.98 -13.67 -44.73
C LEU A 1082 20.73 -13.87 -46.06
N ALA A 1083 21.66 -14.83 -46.14
CA ALA A 1083 22.41 -15.13 -47.35
C ALA A 1083 22.41 -16.63 -47.67
N GLY A 1084 21.81 -16.98 -48.81
CA GLY A 1084 21.97 -18.29 -49.43
C GLY A 1084 21.55 -18.27 -50.91
N PRO A 1085 22.11 -19.13 -51.77
CA PRO A 1085 23.47 -19.67 -51.73
C PRO A 1085 24.24 -19.34 -53.02
N LEU A 1086 25.48 -18.86 -52.92
CA LEU A 1086 26.54 -19.05 -53.92
C LEU A 1086 27.85 -18.53 -53.30
N GLY A 1087 28.90 -19.35 -53.30
CA GLY A 1087 30.10 -19.07 -52.54
C GLY A 1087 31.08 -18.14 -53.26
N GLN A 1088 31.82 -17.36 -52.48
CA GLN A 1088 33.24 -17.13 -52.71
C GLN A 1088 33.94 -16.72 -51.41
N THR A 1089 35.07 -17.36 -51.14
CA THR A 1089 35.98 -17.03 -50.03
C THR A 1089 36.64 -15.67 -50.23
N LEU A 1090 36.58 -14.80 -49.22
CA LEU A 1090 37.52 -13.68 -49.08
C LEU A 1090 38.08 -13.65 -47.64
N PRO A 1091 39.37 -13.28 -47.46
CA PRO A 1091 40.11 -13.55 -46.23
C PRO A 1091 39.87 -12.52 -45.11
N LEU A 1092 40.07 -12.98 -43.88
CA LEU A 1092 40.20 -12.12 -42.69
C LEU A 1092 41.53 -11.35 -42.77
N ASP A 1093 41.48 -10.03 -42.93
CA ASP A 1093 42.66 -9.18 -42.82
C ASP A 1093 42.91 -8.76 -41.37
N SER A 1094 44.11 -9.07 -40.88
CA SER A 1094 44.50 -8.90 -39.48
C SER A 1094 44.97 -7.47 -39.19
N SER A 1095 44.06 -6.58 -38.78
CA SER A 1095 44.43 -5.23 -38.31
C SER A 1095 43.43 -4.59 -37.33
N ASN A 1096 43.23 -5.19 -36.16
CA ASN A 1096 42.59 -4.52 -35.01
C ASN A 1096 43.34 -4.86 -33.71
N SER A 1097 44.45 -4.18 -33.47
CA SER A 1097 45.27 -4.34 -32.25
C SER A 1097 44.70 -3.65 -31.01
N GLU A 1098 43.65 -2.83 -31.17
CA GLU A 1098 43.03 -2.08 -30.07
C GLU A 1098 42.17 -2.99 -29.16
N LEU A 1099 41.42 -3.96 -29.73
CA LEU A 1099 40.61 -4.91 -28.94
C LEU A 1099 41.45 -5.75 -27.98
N ALA A 1100 42.68 -6.12 -28.38
CA ALA A 1100 43.60 -6.89 -27.55
C ALA A 1100 44.17 -6.06 -26.38
N SER A 1101 44.23 -4.73 -26.51
CA SER A 1101 44.65 -3.85 -25.42
C SER A 1101 43.54 -3.65 -24.38
N MET A 1102 42.28 -3.54 -24.83
CA MET A 1102 41.12 -3.45 -23.93
C MET A 1102 40.97 -4.75 -23.11
N ALA A 1103 41.11 -5.92 -23.73
CA ALA A 1103 41.03 -7.21 -23.05
C ALA A 1103 42.04 -7.35 -21.88
N ASN A 1104 43.26 -6.82 -22.04
CA ASN A 1104 44.29 -6.88 -20.99
C ASN A 1104 44.11 -5.82 -19.89
N GLY A 1105 43.36 -4.74 -20.13
CA GLY A 1105 43.04 -3.73 -19.12
C GLY A 1105 42.04 -4.22 -18.06
N PHE A 1106 41.09 -5.09 -18.46
CA PHE A 1106 40.05 -5.59 -17.56
C PHE A 1106 40.51 -6.72 -16.62
N ALA A 1107 41.62 -7.41 -16.92
CA ALA A 1107 42.18 -8.44 -16.06
C ALA A 1107 42.69 -7.93 -14.68
N ALA A 1108 42.80 -6.60 -14.51
CA ALA A 1108 43.22 -5.98 -13.24
C ALA A 1108 42.06 -5.61 -12.29
N ALA A 1109 40.80 -5.70 -12.75
CA ALA A 1109 39.61 -5.44 -11.95
C ALA A 1109 38.80 -6.73 -11.83
N GLY A 1110 38.99 -7.46 -10.73
CA GLY A 1110 38.51 -8.84 -10.57
C GLY A 1110 36.99 -9.01 -10.71
N MET A 1111 36.55 -9.37 -11.93
CA MET A 1111 35.17 -9.63 -12.32
C MET A 1111 35.04 -10.95 -13.11
N ASP A 1112 35.77 -11.98 -12.68
CA ASP A 1112 35.66 -13.36 -13.20
C ASP A 1112 34.59 -14.18 -12.44
N SER A 1113 33.37 -13.66 -12.32
CA SER A 1113 32.19 -14.47 -11.97
C SER A 1113 30.86 -13.73 -12.22
N MET A 1114 30.35 -13.75 -13.46
CA MET A 1114 28.93 -13.82 -13.85
C MET A 1114 28.85 -13.73 -15.40
N VAL A 1115 27.95 -14.52 -16.01
CA VAL A 1115 27.83 -14.70 -17.48
C VAL A 1115 29.00 -15.48 -18.12
N GLY A 1116 28.84 -16.80 -18.21
CA GLY A 1116 29.70 -17.62 -19.07
C GLY A 1116 29.41 -17.38 -20.56
N GLN A 1117 30.41 -17.61 -21.42
CA GLN A 1117 30.29 -17.34 -22.88
C GLN A 1117 29.11 -18.08 -23.57
N SER A 1118 28.56 -19.15 -22.97
CA SER A 1118 27.38 -19.84 -23.50
C SER A 1118 26.06 -19.09 -23.28
N GLU A 1119 25.98 -18.10 -22.38
CA GLU A 1119 24.72 -17.41 -22.06
C GLU A 1119 24.39 -16.22 -22.98
N LEU A 1120 25.40 -15.61 -23.62
CA LEU A 1120 25.16 -14.57 -24.64
C LEU A 1120 24.39 -15.13 -25.85
N GLY A 1121 24.51 -16.45 -26.10
CA GLY A 1121 23.83 -17.15 -27.19
C GLY A 1121 22.32 -17.31 -27.04
N ASN A 1122 21.75 -17.04 -25.87
CA ASN A 1122 20.39 -17.44 -25.55
C ASN A 1122 19.36 -16.30 -25.74
N PRO A 1123 18.46 -16.38 -26.75
CA PRO A 1123 17.42 -15.36 -26.95
C PRO A 1123 16.38 -15.32 -25.81
N TYR A 1124 16.14 -16.43 -25.10
CA TYR A 1124 15.24 -16.44 -23.93
C TYR A 1124 15.72 -15.47 -22.85
N GLY A 1125 17.04 -15.37 -22.62
CA GLY A 1125 17.60 -14.49 -21.61
C GLY A 1125 17.47 -12.98 -21.91
N LEU A 1126 17.21 -12.58 -23.16
CA LEU A 1126 16.90 -11.17 -23.47
C LEU A 1126 15.47 -10.83 -23.02
N GLN A 1127 14.54 -11.78 -23.15
CA GLN A 1127 13.17 -11.67 -22.66
C GLN A 1127 13.12 -11.66 -21.12
N ASP A 1128 13.98 -12.42 -20.44
CA ASP A 1128 14.12 -12.37 -18.98
C ASP A 1128 14.63 -11.00 -18.50
N VAL A 1129 15.67 -10.44 -19.13
CA VAL A 1129 16.18 -9.10 -18.80
C VAL A 1129 15.12 -8.03 -19.05
N LEU A 1130 14.36 -8.13 -20.15
CA LEU A 1130 13.25 -7.20 -20.42
C LEU A 1130 12.10 -7.34 -19.41
N THR A 1131 11.80 -8.55 -18.95
CA THR A 1131 10.83 -8.77 -17.88
C THR A 1131 11.32 -8.13 -16.58
N GLY A 1132 12.61 -8.30 -16.23
CA GLY A 1132 13.26 -7.61 -15.12
C GLY A 1132 13.32 -6.08 -15.26
N THR A 1133 13.27 -5.52 -16.48
CA THR A 1133 13.15 -4.06 -16.65
C THR A 1133 11.79 -3.51 -16.26
N MET A 1134 10.73 -4.33 -16.32
CA MET A 1134 9.40 -3.96 -15.83
C MET A 1134 9.41 -3.81 -14.30
N ASP A 1135 10.12 -4.72 -13.62
CA ASP A 1135 10.41 -4.58 -12.19
C ASP A 1135 11.28 -3.35 -11.94
N LEU A 1136 12.39 -3.15 -12.67
CA LEU A 1136 13.29 -2.00 -12.45
C LEU A 1136 12.61 -0.63 -12.61
N ALA A 1137 11.68 -0.51 -13.56
CA ALA A 1137 10.91 0.72 -13.81
C ALA A 1137 9.97 1.10 -12.64
N PHE A 1138 9.72 0.19 -11.69
CA PHE A 1138 9.03 0.46 -10.42
C PHE A 1138 9.93 0.27 -9.18
N SER A 1139 10.95 -0.60 -9.27
CA SER A 1139 11.93 -0.93 -8.25
C SER A 1139 13.09 0.08 -8.23
N VAL A 1140 12.76 1.38 -8.31
CA VAL A 1140 13.64 2.41 -7.75
C VAL A 1140 13.47 2.33 -6.24
N ASP A 1141 14.46 1.70 -5.62
CA ASP A 1141 14.35 0.83 -4.44
C ASP A 1141 13.40 -0.37 -4.64
N SER A 1142 13.96 -1.57 -4.50
CA SER A 1142 13.17 -2.76 -4.13
C SER A 1142 12.74 -2.56 -2.67
N VAL A 1143 11.52 -2.04 -2.48
CA VAL A 1143 10.96 -1.64 -1.17
C VAL A 1143 10.52 -2.85 -0.34
N ASP A 1144 11.32 -3.93 -0.34
CA ASP A 1144 11.25 -5.05 0.63
C ASP A 1144 11.47 -4.58 2.07
N ARG A 1145 11.88 -3.33 2.26
CA ARG A 1145 11.78 -2.58 3.52
C ARG A 1145 11.12 -1.21 3.32
N PHE A 1146 9.87 -1.22 2.85
CA PHE A 1146 8.86 -0.62 3.73
C PHE A 1146 8.83 -1.53 4.95
N GLU A 1147 9.65 -1.20 5.96
CA GLU A 1147 9.34 -1.70 7.29
C GLU A 1147 7.91 -1.27 7.58
N VAL A 1148 7.06 -2.27 7.83
CA VAL A 1148 5.70 -2.11 8.33
C VAL A 1148 5.80 -1.66 9.78
N LEU A 1149 6.32 -0.44 9.97
CA LEU A 1149 6.41 0.23 11.26
C LEU A 1149 5.05 0.86 11.57
N ASP A 1150 4.30 0.12 12.37
CA ASP A 1150 2.98 0.43 12.91
C ASP A 1150 1.89 0.67 11.83
N PRO A 1151 1.15 -0.39 11.43
CA PRO A 1151 -0.19 -0.31 10.83
C PRO A 1151 -1.26 0.48 11.62
N SER A 1152 -0.86 1.40 12.51
CA SER A 1152 -1.73 2.30 13.27
C SER A 1152 -1.90 3.68 12.61
N SER A 1153 -1.08 4.04 11.61
CA SER A 1153 -1.00 5.41 11.07
C SER A 1153 -1.52 5.58 9.63
N PHE A 1154 -2.09 4.53 9.01
CA PHE A 1154 -2.87 4.64 7.78
C PHE A 1154 -4.29 4.10 8.02
N ASN A 1155 -5.06 4.80 8.87
CA ASN A 1155 -6.45 4.43 9.13
C ASN A 1155 -7.40 5.07 8.09
N PHE A 1156 -7.31 4.64 6.83
CA PHE A 1156 -8.41 4.84 5.86
C PHE A 1156 -9.60 3.88 6.10
N SER A 1157 -9.60 3.19 7.25
CA SER A 1157 -10.49 2.10 7.63
C SER A 1157 -11.43 2.43 8.81
N GLU A 1158 -11.52 3.70 9.24
CA GLU A 1158 -12.32 4.06 10.43
C GLU A 1158 -13.85 3.96 10.24
N PHE A 1159 -14.32 3.54 9.07
CA PHE A 1159 -15.71 3.15 8.82
C PHE A 1159 -15.95 1.65 8.65
N TRP A 1160 -14.93 0.80 8.50
CA TRP A 1160 -15.11 -0.58 8.04
C TRP A 1160 -14.78 -1.62 9.11
N MET A 1161 -15.70 -1.79 10.07
CA MET A 1161 -15.76 -2.97 10.92
C MET A 1161 -17.11 -3.67 10.77
N PHE A 1162 -17.06 -4.89 10.23
CA PHE A 1162 -17.89 -5.99 10.66
C PHE A 1162 -17.03 -7.27 10.67
N PRO A 1163 -17.42 -8.31 11.43
CA PRO A 1163 -16.58 -9.47 11.69
C PRO A 1163 -16.50 -10.41 10.48
N THR A 1164 -15.47 -11.24 10.48
CA THR A 1164 -15.57 -12.57 9.89
C THR A 1164 -16.37 -13.46 10.83
N GLU A 1165 -17.29 -14.23 10.24
CA GLU A 1165 -18.06 -15.30 10.90
C GLU A 1165 -17.20 -16.44 11.45
#